data_AF-A0A9D6RY41-F1
#
_entry.id   AF-A0A9D6RY41-F1
#
_cell.length_a   1.000
_cell.length_b   1.000
_cell.length_c   1.000
_cell.angle_alpha   90.00
_cell.angle_beta   90.00
_cell.angle_gamma   90.00
#
_symmetry.space_group_name_H-M   'P 1'
#
loop_
_entity.id
_entity.type
_entity.pdbx_description
1 polymer ?
#
loop_
_entity_poly.entity_id
_entity_poly.type
_entity_poly.pdbx_seq_one_letter_code
_entity_poly.pdbx_strand_id
1 'polypeptide(L)'
;MGLIRDVVALFALVASLVFASTWTETTLSRQDFTLNTSDGLSLTLDSGGRVDSLRLDANELLISSGGFRVREFAPTVINRAPNSGFEFGAGSPASWTAEPPHWRWDTSVVHSGTRSAKIVVPPPTDQVSSLLQSTAFPLSPDTAYDFSVWARIEGVGGTYQPAIRVVELDAAGNVLRGESGRWLQHDLDVPQGTADWQRLRTGFRTRSDCRQAYIYANIWNCYGTIWFDDASLTASLGDGSETTIGGAVTEPSPGVLVQRADLGDAGLSFKATYTAASDHIRIDGQIQDVMMKERGLQITFILPMDASGWVWGDDIRQGRVVTDNVRYENTLLLPYGGTFSCYPFSSLSGPSGGLSLAVPMDVPRIQCTSYNRGRGYQITFDLGLSPATAKFGPGRATFSLLLYRYDPAWGFRAAAAKYYAIFPQFFIKRVQREGLWIGGIDPNQIPNVSDFGFAFDQSGDAHLISDTINGIYTFRYTEPWGWWRWFGTDPNKPSYEVRIATLLNDAASGAGTWNGAPITSVAQGVLNTSPLDAAGRYHLDVSDHFWHFWGTGASAGYYQNYPTNPDPDILPPNRALLAWEYEIGRAAARAAQLGLKLDGVYLDSLHVHWAWATLEDYRQDHWAVADQPLVFSYLTKRPTLLGFLSHYDFVDWLWNRAWASDYWLMGNIFYDAYPFFAHRLDVLGSDHQCSSARFGYQSITRCHRVGI
;
A
#
# COMPACT_ATOMS: atom_id res chain seq x y z
N MET A 1 12.80 -89.67 -21.87
CA MET A 1 13.84 -89.99 -22.87
C MET A 1 13.86 -88.85 -23.87
N GLY A 2 14.92 -88.03 -23.87
CA GLY A 2 15.04 -86.82 -24.71
C GLY A 2 14.11 -85.69 -24.24
N LEU A 3 14.48 -84.42 -24.17
CA LEU A 3 15.46 -83.67 -24.92
C LEU A 3 16.34 -82.81 -23.98
N ILE A 4 17.61 -83.17 -23.91
CA ILE A 4 18.73 -82.25 -23.76
C ILE A 4 19.02 -81.74 -25.17
N ARG A 5 18.62 -80.50 -25.47
CA ARG A 5 19.02 -79.64 -26.61
C ARG A 5 17.98 -78.51 -26.62
N ASP A 6 18.38 -77.30 -26.19
CA ASP A 6 17.79 -75.98 -26.54
C ASP A 6 17.91 -74.87 -25.47
N VAL A 7 18.69 -75.04 -24.39
CA VAL A 7 18.87 -73.94 -23.39
C VAL A 7 20.31 -73.40 -23.29
N VAL A 8 21.30 -73.92 -24.02
CA VAL A 8 22.71 -73.48 -23.88
C VAL A 8 23.24 -72.64 -25.05
N ALA A 9 22.44 -72.35 -26.07
CA ALA A 9 22.87 -71.53 -27.22
C ALA A 9 22.60 -70.02 -27.10
N LEU A 10 22.01 -69.53 -25.99
CA LEU A 10 21.64 -68.11 -25.83
C LEU A 10 22.58 -67.28 -24.94
N PHE A 11 23.63 -67.88 -24.36
CA PHE A 11 24.53 -67.20 -23.41
C PHE A 11 25.92 -66.86 -23.94
N ALA A 12 26.21 -67.07 -25.22
CA ALA A 12 27.52 -66.82 -25.84
C ALA A 12 27.50 -65.69 -26.88
N LEU A 13 26.64 -64.68 -26.70
CA LEU A 13 26.60 -63.46 -27.51
C LEU A 13 26.55 -62.19 -26.63
N VAL A 14 27.26 -62.20 -25.50
CA VAL A 14 27.30 -61.08 -24.52
C VAL A 14 28.72 -60.54 -24.29
N ALA A 15 29.73 -61.03 -25.02
CA ALA A 15 31.10 -60.55 -24.85
C ALA A 15 31.80 -60.40 -26.20
N SER A 16 31.70 -59.21 -26.80
CA SER A 16 32.64 -58.58 -27.76
C SER A 16 31.87 -57.77 -28.80
N LEU A 17 31.66 -56.48 -28.55
CA LEU A 17 31.61 -55.38 -29.53
C LEU A 17 31.22 -54.10 -28.78
N VAL A 18 32.19 -53.59 -28.02
CA VAL A 18 32.23 -52.19 -27.59
C VAL A 18 32.51 -51.37 -28.84
N PHE A 19 31.46 -50.87 -29.49
CA PHE A 19 31.57 -49.76 -30.42
C PHE A 19 31.07 -48.50 -29.71
N ALA A 20 31.96 -47.52 -29.62
CA ALA A 20 31.72 -46.20 -29.07
C ALA A 20 30.56 -45.51 -29.79
N SER A 21 29.44 -45.31 -29.09
CA SER A 21 28.57 -44.17 -29.34
C SER A 21 28.91 -43.12 -28.29
N THR A 22 29.77 -42.18 -28.69
CA THR A 22 29.90 -40.90 -28.00
C THR A 22 28.54 -40.22 -28.06
N TRP A 23 27.76 -40.34 -26.99
CA TRP A 23 26.75 -39.35 -26.68
C TRP A 23 27.52 -38.08 -26.34
N THR A 24 27.79 -37.27 -27.36
CA THR A 24 27.98 -35.85 -27.13
C THR A 24 26.68 -35.38 -26.51
N GLU A 25 26.68 -35.15 -25.20
CA GLU A 25 25.76 -34.18 -24.60
C GLU A 25 25.92 -32.92 -25.43
N THR A 26 24.97 -32.69 -26.35
CA THR A 26 24.82 -31.40 -26.99
C THR A 26 24.48 -30.46 -25.85
N THR A 27 25.50 -29.79 -25.31
CA THR A 27 25.35 -28.64 -24.45
C THR A 27 24.56 -27.66 -25.30
N LEU A 28 23.24 -27.62 -25.13
CA LEU A 28 22.40 -26.55 -25.68
C LEU A 28 23.05 -25.27 -25.17
N SER A 29 23.68 -24.51 -26.06
CA SER A 29 24.28 -23.23 -25.72
C SER A 29 23.18 -22.39 -25.08
N ARG A 30 23.33 -22.07 -23.79
CA ARG A 30 22.44 -21.15 -23.10
C ARG A 30 22.43 -19.87 -23.92
N GLN A 31 21.29 -19.53 -24.49
CA GLN A 31 21.13 -18.26 -25.19
C GLN A 31 20.86 -17.20 -24.13
N ASP A 32 21.83 -16.30 -23.97
CA ASP A 32 21.76 -15.18 -23.05
C ASP A 32 21.29 -13.93 -23.81
N PHE A 33 20.42 -13.15 -23.18
CA PHE A 33 19.82 -11.94 -23.72
C PHE A 33 20.23 -10.74 -22.87
N THR A 34 21.12 -9.89 -23.39
CA THR A 34 21.72 -8.79 -22.62
C THR A 34 21.22 -7.43 -23.08
N LEU A 35 20.80 -6.62 -22.12
CA LEU A 35 20.51 -5.19 -22.28
C LEU A 35 21.63 -4.36 -21.68
N ASN A 36 22.07 -3.34 -22.39
CA ASN A 36 23.12 -2.41 -21.95
C ASN A 36 22.62 -0.97 -22.04
N THR A 37 22.99 -0.16 -21.05
CA THR A 37 22.91 1.30 -21.11
C THR A 37 24.27 1.89 -21.48
N SER A 38 24.29 3.12 -21.95
CA SER A 38 25.52 3.85 -22.29
C SER A 38 26.36 4.22 -21.08
N ASP A 39 25.76 4.28 -19.88
CA ASP A 39 26.45 4.55 -18.62
C ASP A 39 26.93 3.27 -17.90
N GLY A 40 26.90 2.12 -18.56
CA GLY A 40 27.54 0.89 -18.08
C GLY A 40 26.67 0.01 -17.18
N LEU A 41 25.36 0.23 -17.13
CA LEU A 41 24.44 -0.75 -16.53
C LEU A 41 24.16 -1.86 -17.56
N SER A 42 24.31 -3.12 -17.15
CA SER A 42 23.99 -4.30 -17.98
C SER A 42 23.12 -5.28 -17.22
N LEU A 43 22.03 -5.75 -17.85
CA LEU A 43 21.11 -6.77 -17.34
C LEU A 43 21.03 -7.93 -18.33
N THR A 44 21.29 -9.16 -17.88
CA THR A 44 21.20 -10.35 -18.74
C THR A 44 20.14 -11.33 -18.25
N LEU A 45 19.27 -11.75 -19.16
CA LEU A 45 18.30 -12.81 -18.94
C LEU A 45 18.75 -14.10 -19.64
N ASP A 46 18.52 -15.26 -19.03
CA ASP A 46 18.57 -16.51 -19.79
C ASP A 46 17.33 -16.72 -20.66
N SER A 47 17.40 -17.72 -21.52
CA SER A 47 16.27 -18.22 -22.31
C SER A 47 15.04 -18.65 -21.49
N GLY A 48 15.19 -18.84 -20.18
CA GLY A 48 14.13 -19.18 -19.24
C GLY A 48 13.54 -17.99 -18.49
N GLY A 49 13.95 -16.75 -18.82
CA GLY A 49 13.41 -15.53 -18.23
C GLY A 49 13.95 -15.19 -16.84
N ARG A 50 14.98 -15.89 -16.38
CA ARG A 50 15.67 -15.56 -15.13
C ARG A 50 16.71 -14.48 -15.38
N VAL A 51 16.91 -13.60 -14.42
CA VAL A 51 17.98 -12.60 -14.48
C VAL A 51 19.26 -13.24 -13.95
N ASP A 52 20.22 -13.56 -14.82
CA ASP A 52 21.46 -14.24 -14.41
C ASP A 52 22.62 -13.31 -14.10
N SER A 53 22.60 -12.11 -14.66
CA SER A 53 23.66 -11.13 -14.46
C SER A 53 23.10 -9.73 -14.38
N LEU A 54 23.63 -8.96 -13.43
CA LEU A 54 23.44 -7.54 -13.30
C LEU A 54 24.81 -6.91 -13.05
N ARG A 55 25.26 -6.03 -13.94
CA ARG A 55 26.57 -5.42 -13.85
C ARG A 55 26.52 -3.90 -13.85
N LEU A 56 27.44 -3.33 -13.07
CA LEU A 56 27.88 -1.94 -13.21
C LEU A 56 29.30 -1.96 -13.75
N ASP A 57 29.44 -1.59 -15.01
CA ASP A 57 30.66 -1.75 -15.80
C ASP A 57 31.09 -3.23 -15.84
N ALA A 58 32.28 -3.55 -15.31
CA ALA A 58 32.76 -4.92 -15.21
C ALA A 58 32.34 -5.66 -13.93
N ASN A 59 31.67 -4.98 -12.98
CA ASN A 59 31.39 -5.53 -11.66
C ASN A 59 30.06 -6.29 -11.64
N GLU A 60 30.11 -7.60 -11.43
CA GLU A 60 28.92 -8.42 -11.18
C GLU A 60 28.34 -8.14 -9.80
N LEU A 61 27.02 -7.89 -9.75
CA LEU A 61 26.30 -7.62 -8.51
C LEU A 61 25.51 -8.82 -8.00
N LEU A 62 25.09 -9.75 -8.87
CA LEU A 62 24.26 -10.87 -8.44
C LEU A 62 25.10 -12.00 -7.83
N ILE A 63 24.56 -12.61 -6.77
CA ILE A 63 25.11 -13.82 -6.15
C ILE A 63 24.39 -15.10 -6.58
N SER A 64 23.20 -14.95 -7.20
CA SER A 64 22.42 -16.03 -7.82
C SER A 64 21.37 -15.44 -8.77
N SER A 65 20.75 -16.27 -9.61
CA SER A 65 19.75 -15.80 -10.57
C SER A 65 18.51 -15.21 -9.90
N GLY A 66 18.10 -14.03 -10.35
CA GLY A 66 16.91 -13.30 -9.95
C GLY A 66 15.75 -13.40 -10.95
N GLY A 67 14.92 -12.36 -10.96
CA GLY A 67 13.78 -12.22 -11.87
C GLY A 67 12.44 -12.11 -11.16
N PHE A 68 11.37 -12.40 -11.89
CA PHE A 68 10.00 -12.25 -11.39
C PHE A 68 9.54 -13.44 -10.56
N ARG A 69 8.72 -13.14 -9.55
CA ARG A 69 7.98 -14.09 -8.74
C ARG A 69 6.54 -13.64 -8.58
N VAL A 70 5.62 -14.59 -8.50
CA VAL A 70 4.21 -14.35 -8.18
C VAL A 70 3.84 -15.09 -6.91
N ARG A 71 3.09 -14.42 -6.03
CA ARG A 71 2.38 -15.06 -4.93
C ARG A 71 0.92 -14.70 -5.07
N GLU A 72 0.07 -15.73 -5.12
CA GLU A 72 -1.37 -15.52 -5.01
C GLU A 72 -1.76 -15.40 -3.55
N PHE A 73 -2.63 -14.44 -3.29
CA PHE A 73 -3.29 -14.30 -2.01
C PHE A 73 -4.19 -15.53 -1.79
N ALA A 74 -3.85 -16.36 -0.81
CA ALA A 74 -4.60 -17.58 -0.55
C ALA A 74 -5.75 -17.32 0.46
N PRO A 75 -7.00 -17.71 0.16
CA PRO A 75 -8.09 -17.59 1.12
C PRO A 75 -7.94 -18.55 2.31
N THR A 76 -7.21 -19.67 2.12
CA THR A 76 -6.89 -20.59 3.20
C THR A 76 -5.71 -20.06 4.00
N VAL A 77 -5.97 -19.78 5.27
CA VAL A 77 -4.98 -19.38 6.26
C VAL A 77 -4.85 -20.46 7.34
N ILE A 78 -3.64 -20.83 7.69
CA ILE A 78 -3.35 -21.78 8.77
C ILE A 78 -3.09 -20.94 10.03
N ASN A 79 -3.93 -21.14 11.06
CA ASN A 79 -3.69 -20.54 12.37
C ASN A 79 -2.45 -21.19 13.01
N ARG A 80 -1.43 -20.37 13.30
CA ARG A 80 -0.17 -20.79 13.93
C ARG A 80 -0.27 -20.92 15.45
N ALA A 81 -1.26 -20.28 16.08
CA ALA A 81 -1.44 -20.36 17.52
C ALA A 81 -1.85 -21.79 17.92
N PRO A 82 -1.04 -22.51 18.73
CA PRO A 82 -1.36 -23.87 19.12
C PRO A 82 -2.51 -23.88 20.12
N ASN A 83 -3.43 -24.84 20.01
CA ASN A 83 -4.58 -24.99 20.91
C ASN A 83 -5.29 -23.64 21.19
N SER A 84 -5.64 -22.93 20.11
CA SER A 84 -6.05 -21.52 20.14
C SER A 84 -7.24 -21.19 21.04
N GLY A 85 -8.21 -22.11 21.14
CA GLY A 85 -9.39 -21.98 22.01
C GLY A 85 -9.24 -22.72 23.34
N PHE A 86 -8.03 -23.19 23.68
CA PHE A 86 -7.77 -23.90 24.94
C PHE A 86 -8.67 -25.12 25.20
N GLU A 87 -9.14 -25.82 24.17
CA GLU A 87 -10.10 -26.93 24.33
C GLU A 87 -9.44 -28.27 24.64
N PHE A 88 -8.15 -28.42 24.33
CA PHE A 88 -7.43 -29.69 24.49
C PHE A 88 -6.50 -29.69 25.71
N GLY A 89 -6.37 -30.83 26.40
CA GLY A 89 -5.42 -31.05 27.51
C GLY A 89 -6.04 -31.70 28.76
N ALA A 90 -5.22 -31.97 29.78
CA ALA A 90 -5.61 -32.63 31.03
C ALA A 90 -5.11 -31.84 32.24
N GLY A 91 -6.02 -31.23 33.00
CA GLY A 91 -5.70 -30.34 34.13
C GLY A 91 -5.11 -28.97 33.75
N SER A 92 -4.48 -28.86 32.57
CA SER A 92 -4.01 -27.62 31.94
C SER A 92 -4.11 -27.73 30.41
N PRO A 93 -4.20 -26.60 29.68
CA PRO A 93 -4.28 -26.61 28.22
C PRO A 93 -3.02 -27.21 27.59
N ALA A 94 -3.21 -28.17 26.70
CA ALA A 94 -2.12 -28.77 25.92
C ALA A 94 -1.40 -27.69 25.10
N SER A 95 -0.08 -27.80 24.96
CA SER A 95 0.78 -26.82 24.28
C SER A 95 0.86 -25.45 24.96
N TRP A 96 0.40 -25.33 26.20
CA TRP A 96 0.51 -24.13 27.01
C TRP A 96 1.04 -24.49 28.40
N THR A 97 2.02 -23.72 28.88
CA THR A 97 2.56 -23.81 30.22
C THR A 97 2.07 -22.61 31.02
N ALA A 98 1.58 -22.90 32.22
CA ALA A 98 1.06 -21.90 33.12
C ALA A 98 1.54 -22.17 34.53
N GLU A 99 2.14 -21.16 35.15
CA GLU A 99 2.61 -21.28 36.53
C GLU A 99 1.52 -20.78 37.49
N PRO A 100 1.09 -21.54 38.51
CA PRO A 100 0.23 -21.03 39.57
C PRO A 100 0.89 -19.85 40.32
N PRO A 101 0.13 -18.99 41.05
CA PRO A 101 -1.28 -19.14 41.44
C PRO A 101 -2.27 -18.33 40.58
N HIS A 102 -1.80 -17.47 39.68
CA HIS A 102 -2.64 -16.45 39.04
C HIS A 102 -3.50 -16.98 37.88
N TRP A 103 -3.07 -18.07 37.27
CA TRP A 103 -3.71 -18.67 36.11
C TRP A 103 -4.78 -19.70 36.47
N ARG A 104 -5.88 -19.77 35.69
CA ARG A 104 -6.88 -20.83 35.72
C ARG A 104 -7.39 -21.16 34.31
N TRP A 105 -7.64 -22.45 34.08
CA TRP A 105 -8.41 -22.92 32.93
C TRP A 105 -9.90 -22.82 33.26
N ASP A 106 -10.58 -21.79 32.75
CA ASP A 106 -11.94 -21.45 33.14
C ASP A 106 -12.95 -22.13 32.21
N THR A 107 -14.03 -22.67 32.76
CA THR A 107 -15.13 -23.30 32.01
C THR A 107 -16.44 -22.54 32.17
N SER A 108 -16.43 -21.41 32.89
CA SER A 108 -17.63 -20.63 33.22
C SER A 108 -17.75 -19.35 32.41
N VAL A 109 -16.62 -18.75 32.02
CA VAL A 109 -16.55 -17.55 31.19
C VAL A 109 -15.75 -17.93 29.95
N VAL A 110 -16.43 -18.15 28.84
CA VAL A 110 -15.83 -18.62 27.58
C VAL A 110 -16.32 -17.75 26.43
N HIS A 111 -15.50 -17.55 25.40
CA HIS A 111 -15.92 -16.83 24.20
C HIS A 111 -16.55 -17.81 23.23
N SER A 112 -15.85 -18.91 22.95
CA SER A 112 -16.34 -20.04 22.17
C SER A 112 -15.94 -21.36 22.82
N GLY A 113 -16.45 -22.48 22.30
CA GLY A 113 -16.10 -23.80 22.84
C GLY A 113 -16.59 -24.02 24.28
N THR A 114 -15.74 -24.62 25.10
CA THR A 114 -16.05 -25.00 26.49
C THR A 114 -15.07 -24.47 27.51
N ARG A 115 -13.97 -23.84 27.08
CA ARG A 115 -12.90 -23.39 27.97
C ARG A 115 -12.29 -22.07 27.51
N SER A 116 -11.72 -21.34 28.46
CA SER A 116 -10.93 -20.15 28.17
C SER A 116 -9.78 -20.00 29.15
N ALA A 117 -8.96 -19.00 28.87
CA ALA A 117 -7.76 -18.71 29.61
C ALA A 117 -7.96 -17.55 30.59
N LYS A 118 -7.87 -17.78 31.91
CA LYS A 118 -8.06 -16.74 32.94
C LYS A 118 -6.79 -16.43 33.73
N ILE A 119 -6.45 -15.14 33.84
CA ILE A 119 -5.41 -14.63 34.77
C ILE A 119 -6.05 -13.66 35.76
N VAL A 120 -5.79 -13.85 37.05
CA VAL A 120 -6.33 -13.03 38.14
C VAL A 120 -5.19 -12.48 39.00
N VAL A 121 -5.16 -11.15 39.15
CA VAL A 121 -4.38 -10.45 40.17
C VAL A 121 -5.35 -9.65 41.03
N PRO A 122 -5.52 -9.96 42.33
CA PRO A 122 -6.48 -9.27 43.17
C PRO A 122 -6.20 -7.75 43.29
N PRO A 123 -7.21 -6.89 43.15
CA PRO A 123 -7.07 -5.46 43.45
C PRO A 123 -6.82 -5.23 44.95
N PRO A 124 -6.35 -4.04 45.36
CA PRO A 124 -6.03 -2.87 44.53
C PRO A 124 -4.53 -2.72 44.23
N THR A 125 -3.71 -3.72 44.56
CA THR A 125 -2.25 -3.60 44.47
C THR A 125 -1.75 -4.12 43.13
N ASP A 126 -0.96 -3.32 42.44
CA ASP A 126 -0.26 -3.73 41.23
C ASP A 126 0.67 -4.91 41.52
N GLN A 127 0.53 -5.99 40.75
CA GLN A 127 1.44 -7.13 40.80
C GLN A 127 1.82 -7.57 39.40
N VAL A 128 2.82 -8.45 39.32
CA VAL A 128 3.17 -9.18 38.10
C VAL A 128 2.63 -10.60 38.23
N SER A 129 1.76 -11.00 37.32
CA SER A 129 1.27 -12.38 37.28
C SER A 129 2.36 -13.33 36.79
N SER A 130 2.15 -14.63 37.00
CA SER A 130 2.85 -15.67 36.27
C SER A 130 2.50 -15.59 34.78
N LEU A 131 3.35 -16.18 33.93
CA LEU A 131 3.13 -16.26 32.49
C LEU A 131 2.18 -17.42 32.18
N LEU A 132 1.21 -17.18 31.31
CA LEU A 132 0.63 -18.25 30.48
C LEU A 132 1.34 -18.20 29.13
N GLN A 133 2.06 -19.25 28.76
CA GLN A 133 2.92 -19.26 27.56
C GLN A 133 2.67 -20.50 26.71
N SER A 134 2.58 -20.34 25.39
CA SER A 134 2.48 -21.45 24.45
C SER A 134 3.83 -22.15 24.24
N THR A 135 3.81 -23.39 23.76
CA THR A 135 4.99 -23.97 23.11
C THR A 135 5.35 -23.15 21.87
N ALA A 136 6.63 -23.13 21.50
CA ALA A 136 7.08 -22.47 20.29
C ALA A 136 6.51 -23.16 19.03
N PHE A 137 6.29 -22.37 17.98
CA PHE A 137 5.76 -22.81 16.69
C PHE A 137 6.49 -22.06 15.55
N PRO A 138 6.54 -22.62 14.33
CA PRO A 138 7.31 -22.03 13.24
C PRO A 138 6.67 -20.77 12.66
N LEU A 139 7.49 -19.75 12.40
CA LEU A 139 7.14 -18.56 11.60
C LEU A 139 8.16 -18.38 10.47
N SER A 140 7.72 -17.77 9.37
CA SER A 140 8.60 -17.45 8.24
C SER A 140 9.24 -16.06 8.45
N PRO A 141 10.51 -15.85 8.06
CA PRO A 141 11.12 -14.52 8.09
C PRO A 141 10.49 -13.56 7.10
N ASP A 142 10.63 -12.25 7.36
CA ASP A 142 10.16 -11.15 6.50
C ASP A 142 8.69 -11.28 6.07
N THR A 143 7.88 -12.00 6.85
CA THR A 143 6.51 -12.37 6.51
C THR A 143 5.55 -11.58 7.37
N ALA A 144 4.55 -10.97 6.74
CA ALA A 144 3.49 -10.26 7.44
C ALA A 144 2.51 -11.27 8.07
N TYR A 145 2.14 -11.04 9.32
CA TYR A 145 1.18 -11.82 10.08
C TYR A 145 0.12 -10.93 10.72
N ASP A 146 -1.13 -11.43 10.72
CA ASP A 146 -2.26 -10.86 11.44
C ASP A 146 -2.44 -11.66 12.74
N PHE A 147 -2.31 -10.99 13.89
CA PHE A 147 -2.51 -11.56 15.23
C PHE A 147 -3.79 -11.01 15.85
N SER A 148 -4.64 -11.87 16.40
CA SER A 148 -5.84 -11.45 17.14
C SER A 148 -6.19 -12.41 18.27
N VAL A 149 -6.81 -11.91 19.32
CA VAL A 149 -7.26 -12.69 20.48
C VAL A 149 -8.60 -12.10 20.97
N TRP A 150 -9.54 -12.94 21.36
CA TRP A 150 -10.71 -12.46 22.10
C TRP A 150 -10.35 -12.30 23.57
N ALA A 151 -10.62 -11.14 24.15
CA ALA A 151 -10.33 -10.83 25.53
C ALA A 151 -11.57 -10.28 26.23
N ARG A 152 -11.74 -10.64 27.50
CA ARG A 152 -12.76 -10.09 28.40
C ARG A 152 -12.07 -9.63 29.68
N ILE A 153 -12.53 -8.53 30.26
CA ILE A 153 -11.90 -7.93 31.43
C ILE A 153 -12.90 -7.60 32.53
N GLU A 154 -12.46 -7.75 33.77
CA GLU A 154 -13.22 -7.35 34.94
C GLU A 154 -12.31 -6.65 35.96
N GLY A 155 -12.65 -5.40 36.25
CA GLY A 155 -11.98 -4.61 37.29
C GLY A 155 -10.49 -4.39 37.03
N VAL A 156 -10.07 -4.33 35.77
CA VAL A 156 -8.67 -4.09 35.40
C VAL A 156 -8.30 -2.65 35.71
N GLY A 157 -7.20 -2.45 36.42
CA GLY A 157 -6.68 -1.12 36.77
C GLY A 157 -5.22 -1.20 37.23
N GLY A 158 -4.62 -0.05 37.53
CA GLY A 158 -3.22 0.04 37.97
C GLY A 158 -2.34 0.87 37.04
N THR A 159 -1.02 0.71 37.18
CA THR A 159 -0.02 1.52 36.47
C THR A 159 0.05 1.23 34.96
N TYR A 160 -0.05 -0.05 34.57
CA TYR A 160 0.07 -0.48 33.17
C TYR A 160 -1.18 -1.24 32.69
N GLN A 161 -1.12 -1.75 31.46
CA GLN A 161 -2.14 -2.59 30.84
C GLN A 161 -1.67 -4.05 30.81
N PRO A 162 -2.57 -5.02 31.05
CA PRO A 162 -2.30 -6.41 30.71
C PRO A 162 -2.08 -6.54 29.21
N ALA A 163 -1.31 -7.55 28.76
CA ALA A 163 -1.18 -7.79 27.33
C ALA A 163 -0.99 -9.27 27.00
N ILE A 164 -1.39 -9.61 25.77
CA ILE A 164 -1.08 -10.88 25.11
C ILE A 164 -0.10 -10.58 23.98
N ARG A 165 0.97 -11.37 23.87
CA ARG A 165 2.12 -11.04 23.04
C ARG A 165 2.58 -12.20 22.21
N VAL A 166 3.03 -11.92 20.99
CA VAL A 166 3.83 -12.85 20.18
C VAL A 166 5.30 -12.49 20.33
N VAL A 167 6.15 -13.44 20.70
CA VAL A 167 7.61 -13.24 20.83
C VAL A 167 8.33 -13.95 19.71
N GLU A 168 9.18 -13.24 18.97
CA GLU A 168 9.95 -13.83 17.88
C GLU A 168 11.20 -14.55 18.39
N LEU A 169 11.51 -15.69 17.77
CA LEU A 169 12.64 -16.55 18.09
C LEU A 169 13.49 -16.83 16.85
N ASP A 170 14.80 -17.02 17.06
CA ASP A 170 15.71 -17.55 16.04
C ASP A 170 15.50 -19.06 15.80
N ALA A 171 16.31 -19.62 14.90
CA ALA A 171 16.29 -21.06 14.59
C ALA A 171 16.62 -21.96 15.80
N ALA A 172 17.40 -21.45 16.76
CA ALA A 172 17.83 -22.18 17.95
C ALA A 172 16.84 -22.03 19.13
N GLY A 173 15.77 -21.23 18.97
CA GLY A 173 14.77 -20.98 19.99
C GLY A 173 15.13 -19.84 20.96
N ASN A 174 16.14 -19.03 20.65
CA ASN A 174 16.47 -17.87 21.46
C ASN A 174 15.57 -16.69 21.11
N VAL A 175 15.16 -15.93 22.12
CA VAL A 175 14.36 -14.70 21.94
C VAL A 175 15.16 -13.66 21.15
N LEU A 176 14.59 -13.23 20.02
CA LEU A 176 15.13 -12.12 19.26
C LEU A 176 15.00 -10.82 20.04
N ARG A 177 15.97 -9.93 19.89
CA ARG A 177 16.00 -8.63 20.56
C ARG A 177 16.11 -7.50 19.55
N GLY A 178 15.33 -6.45 19.74
CA GLY A 178 15.42 -5.22 18.96
C GLY A 178 16.69 -4.41 19.29
N GLU A 179 16.87 -3.28 18.62
CA GLU A 179 18.06 -2.41 18.78
C GLU A 179 18.26 -1.91 20.21
N SER A 180 17.17 -1.73 20.97
CA SER A 180 17.22 -1.35 22.38
C SER A 180 17.64 -2.48 23.34
N GLY A 181 17.89 -3.69 22.82
CA GLY A 181 18.12 -4.90 23.61
C GLY A 181 16.86 -5.51 24.24
N ARG A 182 15.69 -4.89 24.07
CA ARG A 182 14.39 -5.44 24.50
C ARG A 182 13.99 -6.61 23.61
N TRP A 183 13.15 -7.50 24.14
CA TRP A 183 12.56 -8.58 23.38
C TRP A 183 11.82 -8.04 22.16
N LEU A 184 11.99 -8.69 21.02
CA LEU A 184 11.20 -8.43 19.84
C LEU A 184 9.86 -9.15 20.02
N GLN A 185 8.84 -8.37 20.36
CA GLN A 185 7.51 -8.84 20.69
C GLN A 185 6.44 -7.94 20.09
N HIS A 186 5.27 -8.51 19.82
CA HIS A 186 4.12 -7.84 19.23
C HIS A 186 2.96 -7.93 20.21
N ASP A 187 2.55 -6.78 20.73
CA ASP A 187 1.68 -6.69 21.91
C ASP A 187 0.23 -6.38 21.50
N LEU A 188 -0.70 -7.11 22.13
CA LEU A 188 -2.12 -6.77 22.19
C LEU A 188 -2.41 -6.26 23.60
N ASP A 189 -2.31 -4.95 23.78
CA ASP A 189 -2.65 -4.30 25.04
C ASP A 189 -4.15 -4.40 25.31
N VAL A 190 -4.49 -4.84 26.52
CA VAL A 190 -5.87 -4.99 26.97
C VAL A 190 -6.31 -3.69 27.67
N PRO A 191 -7.45 -3.09 27.30
CA PRO A 191 -7.95 -1.89 27.96
C PRO A 191 -8.14 -2.08 29.48
N GLN A 192 -8.15 -0.97 30.22
CA GLN A 192 -8.52 -0.96 31.64
C GLN A 192 -10.05 -0.91 31.80
N GLY A 193 -10.54 -1.30 32.98
CA GLY A 193 -11.95 -1.29 33.35
C GLY A 193 -12.60 -2.67 33.27
N THR A 194 -13.88 -2.66 32.91
CA THR A 194 -14.73 -3.86 32.75
C THR A 194 -15.40 -3.79 31.40
N ALA A 195 -15.22 -4.83 30.59
CA ALA A 195 -15.81 -4.97 29.27
C ALA A 195 -16.05 -6.45 28.99
N ASP A 196 -17.12 -6.75 28.26
CA ASP A 196 -17.36 -8.10 27.77
C ASP A 196 -16.37 -8.46 26.65
N TRP A 197 -16.50 -9.65 26.06
CA TRP A 197 -15.61 -10.13 25.00
C TRP A 197 -15.43 -9.11 23.86
N GLN A 198 -14.17 -8.75 23.63
CA GLN A 198 -13.72 -7.89 22.56
C GLN A 198 -12.59 -8.56 21.81
N ARG A 199 -12.57 -8.41 20.49
CA ARG A 199 -11.48 -8.92 19.66
C ARG A 199 -10.37 -7.88 19.56
N LEU A 200 -9.24 -8.17 20.20
CA LEU A 200 -7.99 -7.41 20.05
C LEU A 200 -7.26 -7.91 18.81
N ARG A 201 -6.62 -7.02 18.05
CA ARG A 201 -5.85 -7.40 16.84
C ARG A 201 -4.70 -6.44 16.55
N THR A 202 -3.65 -6.98 15.93
CA THR A 202 -2.50 -6.23 15.42
C THR A 202 -1.92 -6.95 14.19
N GLY A 203 -1.25 -6.21 13.32
CA GLY A 203 -0.50 -6.75 12.19
C GLY A 203 0.98 -6.44 12.37
N PHE A 204 1.86 -7.40 12.06
CA PHE A 204 3.30 -7.20 12.14
C PHE A 204 4.04 -7.98 11.04
N ARG A 205 5.31 -7.64 10.81
CA ARG A 205 6.22 -8.39 9.95
C ARG A 205 7.36 -8.95 10.80
N THR A 206 7.64 -10.24 10.63
CA THR A 206 8.76 -10.90 11.31
C THR A 206 10.11 -10.39 10.83
N ARG A 207 11.12 -10.42 11.71
CA ARG A 207 12.51 -10.08 11.36
C ARG A 207 13.12 -11.13 10.42
N SER A 208 14.14 -10.77 9.66
CA SER A 208 14.74 -11.64 8.64
C SER A 208 15.41 -12.92 9.20
N ASP A 209 15.76 -12.95 10.49
CA ASP A 209 16.28 -14.12 11.21
C ASP A 209 15.25 -14.85 12.09
N CYS A 210 13.99 -14.40 12.09
CA CYS A 210 12.90 -15.08 12.77
C CYS A 210 12.61 -16.43 12.10
N ARG A 211 12.47 -17.47 12.91
CA ARG A 211 12.13 -18.83 12.45
C ARG A 211 11.03 -19.47 13.27
N GLN A 212 10.82 -18.99 14.50
CA GLN A 212 9.80 -19.50 15.40
C GLN A 212 9.21 -18.34 16.21
N ALA A 213 8.10 -18.59 16.88
CA ALA A 213 7.55 -17.70 17.89
C ALA A 213 6.84 -18.48 18.97
N TYR A 214 6.55 -17.83 20.08
CA TYR A 214 5.55 -18.30 21.05
C TYR A 214 4.60 -17.16 21.43
N ILE A 215 3.44 -17.52 21.96
CA ILE A 215 2.48 -16.55 22.50
C ILE A 215 2.56 -16.61 24.02
N TYR A 216 2.52 -15.46 24.69
CA TYR A 216 2.30 -15.43 26.12
C TYR A 216 1.38 -14.30 26.56
N ALA A 217 0.75 -14.46 27.72
CA ALA A 217 -0.06 -13.43 28.35
C ALA A 217 0.33 -13.26 29.81
N ASN A 218 0.26 -12.02 30.28
CA ASN A 218 0.43 -11.70 31.70
C ASN A 218 -0.24 -10.37 32.07
N ILE A 219 -0.47 -10.22 33.37
CA ILE A 219 -0.70 -8.93 34.03
C ILE A 219 0.68 -8.44 34.52
N TRP A 220 1.09 -7.24 34.10
CA TRP A 220 2.37 -6.65 34.48
C TRP A 220 2.14 -5.33 35.21
N ASN A 221 2.49 -5.26 36.50
CA ASN A 221 2.33 -4.05 37.32
C ASN A 221 0.95 -3.41 37.15
N CYS A 222 -0.08 -4.25 37.23
CA CYS A 222 -1.49 -3.87 37.29
C CYS A 222 -2.26 -4.96 38.07
N TYR A 223 -3.56 -4.82 38.18
CA TYR A 223 -4.45 -5.78 38.83
C TYR A 223 -5.74 -5.99 38.01
N GLY A 224 -6.55 -6.95 38.42
CA GLY A 224 -7.85 -7.28 37.83
C GLY A 224 -7.92 -8.72 37.33
N THR A 225 -8.99 -9.02 36.61
CA THR A 225 -9.16 -10.31 35.94
C THR A 225 -9.19 -10.11 34.44
N ILE A 226 -8.40 -10.91 33.74
CA ILE A 226 -8.47 -11.02 32.28
C ILE A 226 -8.81 -12.45 31.89
N TRP A 227 -9.72 -12.60 30.94
CA TRP A 227 -9.90 -13.82 30.18
C TRP A 227 -9.45 -13.59 28.75
N PHE A 228 -8.90 -14.61 28.13
CA PHE A 228 -8.65 -14.62 26.71
C PHE A 228 -8.94 -15.97 26.09
N ASP A 229 -9.26 -15.95 24.80
CA ASP A 229 -9.75 -17.10 24.06
C ASP A 229 -9.50 -16.90 22.56
N ASP A 230 -9.61 -17.98 21.79
CA ASP A 230 -9.59 -17.97 20.32
C ASP A 230 -8.41 -17.21 19.70
N ALA A 231 -7.19 -17.47 20.19
CA ALA A 231 -5.99 -16.85 19.66
C ALA A 231 -5.77 -17.21 18.18
N SER A 232 -5.55 -16.21 17.33
CA SER A 232 -5.36 -16.39 15.90
C SER A 232 -4.10 -15.67 15.46
N LEU A 233 -3.17 -16.41 14.84
CA LEU A 233 -1.98 -15.87 14.19
C LEU A 233 -1.87 -16.46 12.80
N THR A 234 -2.10 -15.65 11.77
CA THR A 234 -2.18 -16.11 10.38
C THR A 234 -1.31 -15.25 9.47
N ALA A 235 -0.71 -15.83 8.43
CA ALA A 235 0.05 -15.04 7.46
C ALA A 235 -0.90 -14.07 6.74
N SER A 236 -0.55 -12.78 6.69
CA SER A 236 -1.45 -11.75 6.16
C SER A 236 -1.76 -11.93 4.69
N LEU A 237 -0.90 -12.65 3.94
CA LEU A 237 -1.08 -12.99 2.51
C LEU A 237 -1.60 -14.42 2.28
N GLY A 238 -1.91 -15.14 3.35
CA GLY A 238 -2.15 -16.57 3.35
C GLY A 238 -0.89 -17.41 3.18
N ASP A 239 -1.08 -18.72 3.13
CA ASP A 239 0.00 -19.72 3.10
C ASP A 239 0.41 -20.13 1.68
N GLY A 240 -0.03 -19.37 0.66
CA GLY A 240 0.33 -19.58 -0.72
C GLY A 240 1.84 -19.50 -0.94
N SER A 241 2.40 -20.48 -1.64
CA SER A 241 3.80 -20.44 -2.03
C SER A 241 4.04 -19.35 -3.07
N GLU A 242 5.23 -18.75 -3.00
CA GLU A 242 5.70 -17.88 -4.07
C GLU A 242 6.30 -18.73 -5.19
N THR A 243 5.89 -18.46 -6.43
CA THR A 243 6.31 -19.19 -7.63
C THR A 243 7.20 -18.31 -8.49
N THR A 244 8.30 -18.87 -9.01
CA THR A 244 9.17 -18.16 -9.97
C THR A 244 8.45 -18.03 -11.31
N ILE A 245 8.42 -16.84 -11.88
CA ILE A 245 7.92 -16.63 -13.23
C ILE A 245 9.11 -16.75 -14.20
N GLY A 246 9.22 -17.92 -14.84
CA GLY A 246 10.19 -18.16 -15.91
C GLY A 246 9.66 -17.69 -17.26
N GLY A 247 9.87 -18.49 -18.31
CA GLY A 247 9.26 -18.28 -19.61
C GLY A 247 10.26 -17.93 -20.72
N ALA A 248 9.80 -18.04 -21.96
CA ALA A 248 10.65 -17.81 -23.13
C ALA A 248 10.98 -16.32 -23.28
N VAL A 249 12.25 -16.03 -23.55
CA VAL A 249 12.74 -14.67 -23.87
C VAL A 249 12.98 -14.54 -25.37
N THR A 250 12.60 -13.39 -25.91
CA THR A 250 12.80 -13.02 -27.32
C THR A 250 13.35 -11.61 -27.39
N GLU A 251 14.16 -11.31 -28.41
CA GLU A 251 14.64 -9.96 -28.73
C GLU A 251 13.98 -9.49 -30.03
N PRO A 252 12.79 -8.86 -29.99
CA PRO A 252 12.11 -8.40 -31.19
C PRO A 252 12.83 -7.27 -31.92
N SER A 253 13.68 -6.51 -31.22
CA SER A 253 14.50 -5.43 -31.76
C SER A 253 15.66 -5.12 -30.82
N PRO A 254 16.77 -4.54 -31.32
CA PRO A 254 17.92 -4.19 -30.48
C PRO A 254 17.49 -3.35 -29.26
N GLY A 255 17.95 -3.75 -28.07
CA GLY A 255 17.64 -3.06 -26.82
C GLY A 255 16.23 -3.34 -26.27
N VAL A 256 15.47 -4.26 -26.86
CA VAL A 256 14.15 -4.67 -26.37
C VAL A 256 14.10 -6.18 -26.20
N LEU A 257 13.81 -6.65 -24.98
CA LEU A 257 13.54 -8.06 -24.68
C LEU A 257 12.09 -8.25 -24.27
N VAL A 258 11.51 -9.40 -24.62
CA VAL A 258 10.17 -9.78 -24.16
C VAL A 258 10.18 -11.19 -23.61
N GLN A 259 9.83 -11.30 -22.32
CA GLN A 259 9.60 -12.54 -21.59
C GLN A 259 8.11 -12.89 -21.62
N ARG A 260 7.77 -14.14 -21.92
CA ARG A 260 6.40 -14.67 -21.83
C ARG A 260 6.36 -15.99 -21.08
N ALA A 261 5.43 -16.11 -20.15
CA ALA A 261 5.19 -17.34 -19.41
C ALA A 261 3.70 -17.66 -19.32
N ASP A 262 3.39 -18.94 -19.55
CA ASP A 262 2.10 -19.53 -19.22
C ASP A 262 2.26 -20.33 -17.92
N LEU A 263 1.66 -19.84 -16.84
CA LEU A 263 1.67 -20.47 -15.53
C LEU A 263 0.41 -21.35 -15.42
N GLY A 264 0.36 -22.40 -16.24
CA GLY A 264 -0.83 -23.25 -16.44
C GLY A 264 -1.44 -23.78 -15.14
N ASP A 265 -0.61 -24.25 -14.21
CA ASP A 265 -1.06 -24.76 -12.91
C ASP A 265 -1.71 -23.68 -12.03
N ALA A 266 -1.31 -22.42 -12.20
CA ALA A 266 -1.91 -21.27 -11.51
C ALA A 266 -3.09 -20.66 -12.28
N GLY A 267 -3.24 -20.97 -13.57
CA GLY A 267 -4.22 -20.33 -14.46
C GLY A 267 -3.88 -18.87 -14.78
N LEU A 268 -2.59 -18.51 -14.84
CA LEU A 268 -2.12 -17.15 -15.09
C LEU A 268 -1.26 -17.10 -16.36
N SER A 269 -1.36 -16.02 -17.14
CA SER A 269 -0.40 -15.68 -18.19
C SER A 269 0.36 -14.41 -17.83
N PHE A 270 1.64 -14.38 -18.20
CA PHE A 270 2.55 -13.30 -17.86
C PHE A 270 3.33 -12.82 -19.08
N LYS A 271 3.52 -11.50 -19.16
CA LYS A 271 4.39 -10.86 -20.13
C LYS A 271 5.19 -9.74 -19.46
N ALA A 272 6.50 -9.69 -19.67
CA ALA A 272 7.33 -8.55 -19.34
C ALA A 272 8.10 -8.08 -20.57
N THR A 273 8.12 -6.77 -20.79
CA THR A 273 8.90 -6.11 -21.85
C THR A 273 9.98 -5.27 -21.20
N TYR A 274 11.24 -5.57 -21.50
CA TYR A 274 12.42 -4.88 -21.00
C TYR A 274 12.94 -3.99 -22.13
N THR A 275 13.10 -2.70 -21.87
CA THR A 275 13.56 -1.70 -22.84
C THR A 275 14.77 -0.97 -22.29
N ALA A 276 15.92 -1.12 -22.94
CA ALA A 276 17.10 -0.32 -22.63
C ALA A 276 16.97 1.08 -23.24
N ALA A 277 16.99 2.08 -22.38
CA ALA A 277 17.30 3.45 -22.77
C ALA A 277 18.81 3.68 -22.70
N SER A 278 19.26 4.90 -23.02
CA SER A 278 20.68 5.26 -22.91
C SER A 278 21.22 5.14 -21.49
N ASP A 279 20.36 5.18 -20.47
CA ASP A 279 20.79 5.50 -19.11
C ASP A 279 19.93 4.83 -18.01
N HIS A 280 19.00 3.96 -18.42
CA HIS A 280 18.17 3.12 -17.56
C HIS A 280 17.58 1.94 -18.35
N ILE A 281 17.04 0.95 -17.65
CA ILE A 281 16.23 -0.13 -18.22
C ILE A 281 14.81 0.01 -17.67
N ARG A 282 13.83 0.15 -18.56
CA ARG A 282 12.40 0.14 -18.22
C ARG A 282 11.85 -1.26 -18.39
N ILE A 283 11.04 -1.72 -17.43
CA ILE A 283 10.40 -3.04 -17.46
C ILE A 283 8.91 -2.85 -17.26
N ASP A 284 8.14 -3.13 -18.31
CA ASP A 284 6.67 -3.07 -18.31
C ASP A 284 6.11 -4.49 -18.28
N GLY A 285 5.38 -4.80 -17.21
CA GLY A 285 4.81 -6.10 -16.93
C GLY A 285 3.30 -6.13 -17.04
N GLN A 286 2.79 -7.31 -17.35
CA GLN A 286 1.38 -7.62 -17.43
C GLN A 286 1.16 -9.04 -16.91
N ILE A 287 0.13 -9.20 -16.10
CA ILE A 287 -0.38 -10.51 -15.66
C ILE A 287 -1.87 -10.60 -15.94
N GLN A 288 -2.33 -11.76 -16.36
CA GLN A 288 -3.74 -12.01 -16.65
C GLN A 288 -4.18 -13.37 -16.12
N ASP A 289 -5.32 -13.42 -15.44
CA ASP A 289 -5.99 -14.66 -15.12
C ASP A 289 -6.78 -15.15 -16.34
N VAL A 290 -6.41 -16.32 -16.84
CA VAL A 290 -7.04 -16.94 -18.01
C VAL A 290 -8.28 -17.76 -17.65
N MET A 291 -8.54 -17.92 -16.34
CA MET A 291 -9.70 -18.63 -15.80
C MET A 291 -10.87 -17.71 -15.45
N MET A 292 -10.70 -16.39 -15.62
CA MET A 292 -11.68 -15.32 -15.35
C MET A 292 -12.20 -15.29 -13.91
N LYS A 293 -11.32 -15.54 -12.94
CA LYS A 293 -11.55 -15.48 -11.50
C LYS A 293 -11.03 -14.17 -10.90
N GLU A 294 -11.70 -13.74 -9.84
CA GLU A 294 -11.19 -12.68 -8.96
C GLU A 294 -9.99 -13.19 -8.16
N ARG A 295 -8.86 -12.48 -8.21
CA ARG A 295 -7.62 -12.88 -7.54
C ARG A 295 -6.85 -11.69 -6.99
N GLY A 296 -6.34 -11.79 -5.77
CA GLY A 296 -5.31 -10.89 -5.26
C GLY A 296 -3.93 -11.50 -5.47
N LEU A 297 -3.00 -10.77 -6.06
CA LEU A 297 -1.65 -11.25 -6.37
C LEU A 297 -0.60 -10.24 -5.89
N GLN A 298 0.55 -10.75 -5.46
CA GLN A 298 1.78 -9.99 -5.40
C GLN A 298 2.71 -10.41 -6.54
N ILE A 299 3.24 -9.44 -7.27
CA ILE A 299 4.33 -9.65 -8.22
C ILE A 299 5.59 -9.00 -7.67
N THR A 300 6.67 -9.78 -7.52
CA THR A 300 7.95 -9.28 -7.02
C THR A 300 9.04 -9.47 -8.07
N PHE A 301 9.78 -8.41 -8.39
CA PHE A 301 11.03 -8.49 -9.12
C PHE A 301 12.20 -8.49 -8.14
N ILE A 302 13.07 -9.50 -8.21
CA ILE A 302 14.14 -9.73 -7.23
C ILE A 302 15.50 -9.76 -7.91
N LEU A 303 16.45 -9.04 -7.33
CA LEU A 303 17.87 -9.02 -7.67
C LEU A 303 18.67 -9.57 -6.47
N PRO A 304 18.99 -10.88 -6.45
CA PRO A 304 19.74 -11.50 -5.34
C PRO A 304 21.17 -10.97 -5.32
N MET A 305 21.47 -10.04 -4.42
CA MET A 305 22.79 -9.43 -4.24
C MET A 305 23.15 -9.36 -2.76
N ASP A 306 24.44 -9.43 -2.44
CA ASP A 306 24.96 -9.13 -1.10
C ASP A 306 25.36 -7.66 -1.04
N ALA A 307 24.50 -6.84 -0.43
CA ALA A 307 24.75 -5.42 -0.21
C ALA A 307 25.25 -5.12 1.20
N SER A 308 25.73 -6.10 1.98
CA SER A 308 26.28 -5.80 3.31
C SER A 308 27.42 -4.77 3.23
N GLY A 309 27.36 -3.75 4.08
CA GLY A 309 28.26 -2.59 4.07
C GLY A 309 27.90 -1.50 3.07
N TRP A 310 26.90 -1.69 2.20
CA TRP A 310 26.37 -0.63 1.33
C TRP A 310 25.51 0.34 2.16
N VAL A 311 25.07 1.45 1.55
CA VAL A 311 24.20 2.44 2.20
C VAL A 311 22.82 2.41 1.57
N TRP A 312 21.80 2.13 2.38
CA TRP A 312 20.40 2.36 2.04
C TRP A 312 20.06 3.83 2.33
N GLY A 313 19.58 4.57 1.33
CA GLY A 313 19.15 5.96 1.50
C GLY A 313 17.74 6.05 2.07
N ASP A 314 17.58 6.70 3.21
CA ASP A 314 16.28 6.88 3.88
C ASP A 314 15.56 8.15 3.38
N ASP A 315 16.33 9.22 3.18
CA ASP A 315 15.87 10.48 2.59
C ASP A 315 17.06 11.26 2.00
N ILE A 316 16.83 12.51 1.58
CA ILE A 316 17.88 13.35 0.98
C ILE A 316 19.05 13.65 1.94
N ARG A 317 18.89 13.48 3.26
CA ARG A 317 19.88 13.79 4.30
C ARG A 317 20.42 12.56 5.02
N GLN A 318 19.65 11.48 5.09
CA GLN A 318 19.93 10.32 5.95
C GLN A 318 20.03 9.02 5.15
N GLY A 319 20.83 8.09 5.67
CA GLY A 319 20.90 6.71 5.19
C GLY A 319 21.46 5.79 6.27
N ARG A 320 21.19 4.49 6.10
CA ARG A 320 21.63 3.42 7.00
C ARG A 320 22.61 2.50 6.29
N VAL A 321 23.67 2.12 6.98
CA VAL A 321 24.56 1.05 6.52
C VAL A 321 23.79 -0.26 6.56
N VAL A 322 23.92 -1.04 5.50
CA VAL A 322 23.30 -2.35 5.35
C VAL A 322 24.05 -3.38 6.20
N THR A 323 23.31 -4.03 7.11
CA THR A 323 23.76 -5.06 8.03
C THR A 323 22.87 -6.29 7.91
N ASP A 324 23.32 -7.40 8.50
CA ASP A 324 22.56 -8.64 8.51
C ASP A 324 21.27 -8.51 9.34
N ASN A 325 20.29 -9.36 9.06
CA ASN A 325 19.03 -9.51 9.79
C ASN A 325 18.13 -8.27 9.86
N VAL A 326 18.41 -7.25 9.03
CA VAL A 326 17.59 -6.05 8.90
C VAL A 326 16.99 -6.01 7.50
N ARG A 327 15.71 -5.67 7.45
CA ARG A 327 15.00 -5.31 6.23
C ARG A 327 15.04 -3.79 6.07
N TYR A 328 15.50 -3.33 4.92
CA TYR A 328 15.62 -1.93 4.56
C TYR A 328 14.51 -1.55 3.61
N GLU A 329 13.69 -0.59 4.01
CA GLU A 329 12.58 -0.06 3.23
C GLU A 329 12.23 1.35 3.74
N ASN A 330 11.65 2.16 2.86
CA ASN A 330 11.09 3.48 3.19
C ASN A 330 9.60 3.40 2.89
N THR A 331 8.79 3.02 3.88
CA THR A 331 7.37 2.70 3.66
C THR A 331 6.43 3.38 4.64
N LEU A 332 5.18 3.55 4.22
CA LEU A 332 4.04 3.91 5.05
C LEU A 332 3.05 2.75 5.12
N LEU A 333 2.27 2.71 6.19
CA LEU A 333 1.25 1.68 6.41
C LEU A 333 0.00 2.00 5.57
N LEU A 334 -0.57 0.97 4.94
CA LEU A 334 -1.91 1.09 4.36
C LEU A 334 -2.98 0.93 5.46
N PRO A 335 -4.10 1.67 5.40
CA PRO A 335 -5.14 1.68 6.43
C PRO A 335 -5.68 0.30 6.85
N TYR A 336 -5.75 -0.66 5.93
CA TYR A 336 -6.28 -2.00 6.18
C TYR A 336 -5.21 -3.10 6.22
N GLY A 337 -3.93 -2.73 6.30
CA GLY A 337 -2.79 -3.64 6.31
C GLY A 337 -1.97 -3.59 5.01
N GLY A 338 -0.71 -4.02 5.10
CA GLY A 338 0.26 -3.85 4.02
C GLY A 338 0.99 -2.51 4.06
N THR A 339 1.95 -2.33 3.16
CA THR A 339 2.83 -1.16 3.12
C THR A 339 3.14 -0.77 1.70
N PHE A 340 3.33 0.53 1.44
CA PHE A 340 3.82 1.02 0.15
C PHE A 340 5.01 1.97 0.36
N SER A 341 5.85 2.12 -0.66
CA SER A 341 7.03 2.98 -0.61
C SER A 341 6.66 4.46 -0.59
N CYS A 342 7.32 5.22 0.29
CA CYS A 342 7.16 6.67 0.41
C CYS A 342 7.60 7.42 -0.86
N TYR A 343 8.51 6.83 -1.64
CA TYR A 343 9.11 7.46 -2.80
C TYR A 343 8.90 6.61 -4.05
N PRO A 344 8.88 7.23 -5.25
CA PRO A 344 8.76 6.49 -6.50
C PRO A 344 10.10 5.85 -6.91
N PHE A 345 11.16 5.95 -6.10
CA PHE A 345 12.45 5.32 -6.31
C PHE A 345 13.10 4.95 -4.97
N SER A 346 14.21 4.23 -5.02
CA SER A 346 15.00 3.88 -3.83
C SER A 346 16.49 4.08 -4.11
N SER A 347 17.31 4.02 -3.06
CA SER A 347 18.74 4.30 -3.16
C SER A 347 19.53 3.23 -2.43
N LEU A 348 20.22 2.35 -3.17
CA LEU A 348 21.18 1.41 -2.62
C LEU A 348 22.59 1.70 -3.17
N SER A 349 23.46 2.31 -2.35
CA SER A 349 24.77 2.82 -2.78
C SER A 349 25.92 1.92 -2.33
N GLY A 350 26.67 1.39 -3.31
CA GLY A 350 27.80 0.49 -3.09
C GLY A 350 29.14 1.05 -3.58
N PRO A 351 30.23 0.27 -3.46
CA PRO A 351 31.57 0.71 -3.82
C PRO A 351 31.78 0.86 -5.34
N SER A 352 31.09 0.06 -6.15
CA SER A 352 31.18 0.08 -7.62
C SER A 352 30.14 0.99 -8.29
N GLY A 353 29.18 1.50 -7.53
CA GLY A 353 28.10 2.34 -8.03
C GLY A 353 26.86 2.30 -7.14
N GLY A 354 25.93 3.22 -7.41
CA GLY A 354 24.59 3.18 -6.83
C GLY A 354 23.58 2.52 -7.77
N LEU A 355 22.60 1.82 -7.20
CA LEU A 355 21.51 1.18 -7.91
C LEU A 355 20.15 1.65 -7.37
N SER A 356 19.20 1.86 -8.26
CA SER A 356 17.82 2.22 -7.92
C SER A 356 16.82 1.35 -8.68
N LEU A 357 15.88 0.79 -7.93
CA LEU A 357 14.57 0.38 -8.42
C LEU A 357 13.58 1.52 -8.23
N ALA A 358 12.81 1.82 -9.28
CA ALA A 358 11.87 2.93 -9.31
C ALA A 358 10.60 2.59 -10.09
N VAL A 359 9.58 3.44 -9.97
CA VAL A 359 8.32 3.39 -10.71
C VAL A 359 8.04 4.76 -11.33
N PRO A 360 7.38 4.82 -12.50
CA PRO A 360 6.92 6.10 -13.04
C PRO A 360 5.74 6.62 -12.20
N MET A 361 5.65 7.95 -12.02
CA MET A 361 4.57 8.55 -11.19
C MET A 361 3.21 8.58 -11.89
N ASP A 362 3.19 8.44 -13.22
CA ASP A 362 1.98 8.49 -14.05
C ASP A 362 1.28 7.12 -14.21
N VAL A 363 1.83 6.07 -13.60
CA VAL A 363 1.27 4.71 -13.60
C VAL A 363 1.14 4.20 -12.15
N PRO A 364 0.21 4.75 -11.35
CA PRO A 364 0.15 4.50 -9.92
C PRO A 364 -0.10 3.03 -9.58
N ARG A 365 0.83 2.42 -8.84
CA ARG A 365 0.67 1.06 -8.29
C ARG A 365 1.05 1.06 -6.82
N ILE A 366 0.30 0.33 -6.01
CA ILE A 366 0.76 -0.01 -4.66
C ILE A 366 1.99 -0.88 -4.81
N GLN A 367 3.14 -0.32 -4.45
CA GLN A 367 4.44 -0.95 -4.59
C GLN A 367 5.29 -0.75 -3.34
N CYS A 368 6.13 -1.73 -3.03
CA CYS A 368 7.13 -1.63 -1.98
C CYS A 368 8.50 -2.05 -2.51
N THR A 369 9.45 -1.14 -2.46
CA THR A 369 10.85 -1.40 -2.72
C THR A 369 11.61 -1.63 -1.42
N SER A 370 12.43 -2.69 -1.39
CA SER A 370 13.12 -3.11 -0.18
C SER A 370 14.39 -3.91 -0.46
N TYR A 371 15.26 -4.00 0.53
CA TYR A 371 16.39 -4.90 0.55
C TYR A 371 16.42 -5.72 1.84
N ASN A 372 16.75 -7.00 1.74
CA ASN A 372 17.23 -7.81 2.87
C ASN A 372 18.21 -8.86 2.33
N ARG A 373 19.20 -9.28 3.14
CA ARG A 373 20.24 -10.23 2.70
C ARG A 373 19.67 -11.58 2.23
N GLY A 374 18.58 -12.04 2.82
CA GLY A 374 17.98 -13.34 2.51
C GLY A 374 17.35 -13.44 1.13
N ARG A 375 16.86 -12.31 0.58
CA ARG A 375 16.21 -12.26 -0.75
C ARG A 375 16.93 -11.41 -1.77
N GLY A 376 17.66 -10.38 -1.35
CA GLY A 376 18.29 -9.37 -2.19
C GLY A 376 17.47 -8.08 -2.31
N TYR A 377 17.78 -7.30 -3.34
CA TYR A 377 17.11 -6.03 -3.64
C TYR A 377 15.88 -6.28 -4.50
N GLN A 378 14.72 -5.78 -4.08
CA GLN A 378 13.44 -6.18 -4.67
C GLN A 378 12.40 -5.06 -4.69
N ILE A 379 11.48 -5.14 -5.65
CA ILE A 379 10.25 -4.35 -5.70
C ILE A 379 9.05 -5.29 -5.84
N THR A 380 8.04 -5.09 -4.99
CA THR A 380 6.79 -5.88 -4.95
C THR A 380 5.61 -4.99 -5.31
N PHE A 381 4.68 -5.48 -6.14
CA PHE A 381 3.43 -4.83 -6.53
C PHE A 381 2.23 -5.62 -6.00
N ASP A 382 1.27 -4.92 -5.39
CA ASP A 382 -0.02 -5.49 -4.98
C ASP A 382 -1.04 -5.27 -6.10
N LEU A 383 -1.59 -6.36 -6.65
CA LEU A 383 -2.46 -6.34 -7.83
C LEU A 383 -3.74 -7.15 -7.59
N GLY A 384 -4.88 -6.62 -8.01
CA GLY A 384 -6.16 -7.31 -8.09
C GLY A 384 -6.52 -7.63 -9.53
N LEU A 385 -6.97 -8.85 -9.79
CA LEU A 385 -7.49 -9.30 -11.07
C LEU A 385 -9.00 -9.52 -10.92
N SER A 386 -9.79 -9.05 -11.88
CA SER A 386 -11.23 -9.31 -11.93
C SER A 386 -11.71 -9.35 -13.39
N PRO A 387 -12.64 -10.25 -13.76
CA PRO A 387 -13.25 -10.22 -15.09
C PRO A 387 -14.06 -8.93 -15.35
N ALA A 388 -14.39 -8.15 -14.32
CA ALA A 388 -15.13 -6.91 -14.45
C ALA A 388 -14.31 -5.72 -14.99
N THR A 389 -12.96 -5.80 -14.99
CA THR A 389 -12.13 -4.70 -15.48
C THR A 389 -12.16 -4.62 -17.02
N ALA A 390 -12.67 -3.51 -17.58
CA ALA A 390 -12.87 -3.41 -19.03
C ALA A 390 -11.74 -2.65 -19.76
N LYS A 391 -11.28 -1.51 -19.22
CA LYS A 391 -10.34 -0.59 -19.93
C LYS A 391 -9.02 -1.22 -20.36
N PHE A 392 -8.41 -2.04 -19.52
CA PHE A 392 -7.18 -2.76 -19.84
C PHE A 392 -7.40 -4.24 -20.22
N GLY A 393 -8.65 -4.71 -20.20
CA GLY A 393 -9.06 -6.08 -20.49
C GLY A 393 -9.34 -6.90 -19.23
N PRO A 394 -10.22 -7.91 -19.32
CA PRO A 394 -10.72 -8.64 -18.17
C PRO A 394 -9.65 -9.55 -17.56
N GLY A 395 -9.67 -9.62 -16.21
CA GLY A 395 -8.77 -10.46 -15.43
C GLY A 395 -7.31 -10.03 -15.50
N ARG A 396 -7.01 -8.79 -15.91
CA ARG A 396 -5.66 -8.34 -16.21
C ARG A 396 -5.20 -7.25 -15.24
N ALA A 397 -3.91 -7.21 -14.93
CA ALA A 397 -3.25 -6.07 -14.31
C ALA A 397 -1.92 -5.79 -15.02
N THR A 398 -1.49 -4.54 -14.96
CA THR A 398 -0.20 -4.08 -15.50
C THR A 398 0.63 -3.44 -14.39
N PHE A 399 1.95 -3.39 -14.57
CA PHE A 399 2.86 -2.66 -13.69
C PHE A 399 4.09 -2.20 -14.48
N SER A 400 4.78 -1.18 -13.99
CA SER A 400 6.00 -0.67 -14.62
C SER A 400 7.04 -0.40 -13.55
N LEU A 401 8.30 -0.73 -13.84
CA LEU A 401 9.44 -0.40 -12.99
C LEU A 401 10.64 0.01 -13.84
N LEU A 402 11.59 0.69 -13.21
CA LEU A 402 12.85 1.10 -13.79
C LEU A 402 14.00 0.57 -12.95
N LEU A 403 15.07 0.21 -13.64
CA LEU A 403 16.37 -0.10 -13.06
C LEU A 403 17.38 0.88 -13.63
N TYR A 404 18.03 1.67 -12.77
CA TYR A 404 19.06 2.60 -13.19
C TYR A 404 20.19 2.68 -12.18
N ARG A 405 21.38 3.05 -12.67
CA ARG A 405 22.55 3.34 -11.85
C ARG A 405 22.67 4.83 -11.55
N TYR A 406 23.41 5.18 -10.52
CA TYR A 406 23.78 6.56 -10.21
C TYR A 406 25.14 6.63 -9.51
N ASP A 407 25.69 7.84 -9.36
CA ASP A 407 26.93 8.09 -8.63
C ASP A 407 26.73 7.87 -7.12
N PRO A 408 27.37 6.86 -6.50
CA PRO A 408 27.17 6.53 -5.10
C PRO A 408 27.68 7.63 -4.15
N ALA A 409 28.55 8.55 -4.59
CA ALA A 409 29.13 9.59 -3.73
C ALA A 409 28.08 10.52 -3.11
N TRP A 410 26.95 10.73 -3.80
CA TRP A 410 25.85 11.58 -3.34
C TRP A 410 24.61 10.78 -2.90
N GLY A 411 24.69 9.44 -2.91
CA GLY A 411 23.64 8.54 -2.44
C GLY A 411 22.24 8.89 -2.97
N PHE A 412 21.30 9.06 -2.04
CA PHE A 412 19.89 9.36 -2.35
C PHE A 412 19.71 10.59 -3.26
N ARG A 413 20.56 11.62 -3.14
CA ARG A 413 20.51 12.81 -4.00
C ARG A 413 20.82 12.49 -5.46
N ALA A 414 21.85 11.68 -5.71
CA ALA A 414 22.19 11.26 -7.07
C ALA A 414 21.12 10.34 -7.67
N ALA A 415 20.52 9.45 -6.85
CA ALA A 415 19.37 8.66 -7.28
C ALA A 415 18.20 9.57 -7.71
N ALA A 416 17.84 10.54 -6.88
CA ALA A 416 16.79 11.52 -7.17
C ALA A 416 17.09 12.33 -8.44
N ALA A 417 18.32 12.85 -8.57
CA ALA A 417 18.74 13.63 -9.73
C ALA A 417 18.63 12.82 -11.04
N LYS A 418 19.01 11.54 -11.00
CA LYS A 418 18.85 10.63 -12.13
C LYS A 418 17.37 10.38 -12.45
N TYR A 419 16.53 10.17 -11.43
CA TYR A 419 15.08 10.05 -11.61
C TYR A 419 14.46 11.27 -12.29
N TYR A 420 14.87 12.49 -11.91
CA TYR A 420 14.42 13.72 -12.56
C TYR A 420 14.85 13.80 -14.03
N ALA A 421 16.07 13.36 -14.34
CA ALA A 421 16.58 13.34 -15.72
C ALA A 421 15.84 12.32 -16.61
N ILE A 422 15.39 11.20 -16.03
CA ILE A 422 14.58 10.19 -16.72
C ILE A 422 13.16 10.71 -16.98
N PHE A 423 12.59 11.46 -16.02
CA PHE A 423 11.22 11.98 -16.10
C PHE A 423 11.13 13.51 -15.99
N PRO A 424 11.78 14.28 -16.88
CA PRO A 424 11.79 15.74 -16.78
C PRO A 424 10.37 16.33 -16.85
N GLN A 425 9.45 15.65 -17.55
CA GLN A 425 8.05 16.06 -17.69
C GLN A 425 7.29 16.11 -16.36
N PHE A 426 7.70 15.33 -15.34
CA PHE A 426 7.01 15.32 -14.05
C PHE A 426 7.36 16.52 -13.15
N PHE A 427 8.48 17.20 -13.46
CA PHE A 427 9.05 18.22 -12.57
C PHE A 427 9.04 19.62 -13.20
N ILE A 428 8.28 19.82 -14.27
CA ILE A 428 8.11 21.14 -14.89
C ILE A 428 7.46 22.10 -13.88
N LYS A 429 8.12 23.23 -13.63
CA LYS A 429 7.57 24.34 -12.83
C LYS A 429 6.82 25.31 -13.75
N ARG A 430 5.50 25.39 -13.59
CA ARG A 430 4.62 26.29 -14.37
C ARG A 430 4.34 27.62 -13.67
N VAL A 431 4.14 27.57 -12.35
CA VAL A 431 3.91 28.79 -11.56
C VAL A 431 5.15 29.66 -11.51
N GLN A 432 4.95 30.96 -11.67
CA GLN A 432 6.03 31.95 -11.74
C GLN A 432 6.46 32.46 -10.36
N ARG A 433 5.63 32.25 -9.33
CA ARG A 433 5.87 32.75 -7.97
C ARG A 433 5.66 31.63 -6.96
N GLU A 434 6.35 31.77 -5.84
CA GLU A 434 6.24 30.92 -4.66
C GLU A 434 6.00 31.82 -3.46
N GLY A 435 5.30 31.31 -2.46
CA GLY A 435 4.94 32.06 -1.27
C GLY A 435 3.98 31.28 -0.39
N LEU A 436 3.47 31.94 0.65
CA LEU A 436 2.45 31.37 1.51
C LEU A 436 1.12 31.29 0.77
N TRP A 437 0.26 30.37 1.18
CA TRP A 437 -1.16 30.44 0.80
C TRP A 437 -2.00 30.97 1.96
N ILE A 438 -3.13 31.56 1.61
CA ILE A 438 -4.17 32.02 2.53
C ILE A 438 -5.46 31.25 2.26
N GLY A 439 -6.29 31.06 3.29
CA GLY A 439 -7.60 30.46 3.14
C GLY A 439 -8.64 31.10 4.04
N GLY A 440 -9.80 31.44 3.46
CA GLY A 440 -11.00 31.86 4.19
C GLY A 440 -11.01 33.30 4.70
N ILE A 441 -9.94 34.06 4.50
CA ILE A 441 -9.82 35.47 4.92
C ILE A 441 -9.54 36.33 3.69
N ASP A 442 -10.34 37.38 3.49
CA ASP A 442 -10.12 38.33 2.39
C ASP A 442 -8.77 39.06 2.62
N PRO A 443 -7.83 39.01 1.67
CA PRO A 443 -6.53 39.70 1.78
C PRO A 443 -6.63 41.17 2.19
N ASN A 444 -7.68 41.89 1.78
CA ASN A 444 -7.87 43.31 2.13
C ASN A 444 -8.23 43.54 3.62
N GLN A 445 -8.59 42.48 4.36
CA GLN A 445 -8.83 42.56 5.80
C GLN A 445 -7.53 42.39 6.62
N ILE A 446 -6.42 42.02 5.97
CA ILE A 446 -5.13 41.82 6.63
C ILE A 446 -4.32 43.12 6.57
N PRO A 447 -4.01 43.75 7.72
CA PRO A 447 -3.11 44.89 7.74
C PRO A 447 -1.73 44.52 7.18
N ASN A 448 -1.19 45.35 6.29
CA ASN A 448 0.12 45.14 5.64
C ASN A 448 0.28 43.75 4.99
N VAL A 449 -0.75 43.31 4.23
CA VAL A 449 -0.80 41.98 3.60
C VAL A 449 0.47 41.60 2.81
N SER A 450 1.19 42.57 2.25
CA SER A 450 2.48 42.36 1.56
C SER A 450 3.57 41.75 2.44
N ASP A 451 3.54 41.96 3.75
CA ASP A 451 4.57 41.50 4.69
C ASP A 451 4.59 39.96 4.83
N PHE A 452 3.49 39.30 4.49
CA PHE A 452 3.34 37.86 4.63
C PHE A 452 3.82 37.07 3.41
N GLY A 453 4.00 37.72 2.25
CA GLY A 453 4.42 37.04 1.02
C GLY A 453 3.41 36.00 0.53
N PHE A 454 2.11 36.28 0.66
CA PHE A 454 1.07 35.42 0.09
C PHE A 454 1.17 35.38 -1.44
N ALA A 455 1.20 34.17 -1.99
CA ALA A 455 1.21 33.93 -3.43
C ALA A 455 -0.07 33.26 -3.93
N PHE A 456 -0.83 32.58 -3.05
CA PHE A 456 -1.99 31.76 -3.41
C PHE A 456 -3.17 31.98 -2.46
N ASP A 457 -4.39 32.06 -2.95
CA ASP A 457 -5.63 32.03 -2.15
C ASP A 457 -6.54 30.88 -2.63
N GLN A 458 -6.99 30.01 -1.72
CA GLN A 458 -7.89 28.89 -2.00
C GLN A 458 -9.39 29.27 -2.02
N SER A 459 -9.74 30.49 -1.65
CA SER A 459 -11.13 30.95 -1.50
C SER A 459 -11.87 31.17 -2.83
N GLY A 460 -11.20 30.97 -3.96
CA GLY A 460 -11.80 31.00 -5.29
C GLY A 460 -12.47 32.33 -5.61
N ASP A 461 -13.70 32.27 -6.10
CA ASP A 461 -14.44 33.43 -6.58
C ASP A 461 -14.87 34.44 -5.50
N ALA A 462 -14.67 34.13 -4.22
CA ALA A 462 -15.00 35.03 -3.12
C ALA A 462 -14.07 36.26 -3.03
N HIS A 463 -12.78 36.11 -3.35
CA HIS A 463 -11.76 37.15 -3.15
C HIS A 463 -11.07 37.63 -4.44
N LEU A 464 -11.59 37.25 -5.62
CA LEU A 464 -10.98 37.56 -6.93
C LEU A 464 -10.47 39.01 -7.09
N ILE A 465 -11.24 40.00 -6.63
CA ILE A 465 -10.87 41.42 -6.75
C ILE A 465 -9.70 41.75 -5.83
N SER A 466 -9.77 41.36 -4.55
CA SER A 466 -8.70 41.65 -3.59
C SER A 466 -7.44 40.86 -3.91
N ASP A 467 -7.56 39.61 -4.33
CA ASP A 467 -6.45 38.81 -4.84
C ASP A 467 -5.76 39.51 -6.01
N THR A 468 -6.52 39.96 -7.01
CA THR A 468 -5.96 40.66 -8.18
C THR A 468 -5.21 41.93 -7.77
N ILE A 469 -5.78 42.74 -6.86
CA ILE A 469 -5.16 43.98 -6.37
C ILE A 469 -3.85 43.71 -5.64
N ASN A 470 -3.81 42.64 -4.83
CA ASN A 470 -2.64 42.26 -4.04
C ASN A 470 -1.67 41.36 -4.82
N GLY A 471 -1.99 41.04 -6.08
CA GLY A 471 -1.22 40.11 -6.90
C GLY A 471 -1.16 38.72 -6.28
N ILE A 472 -2.23 38.20 -5.70
CA ILE A 472 -2.32 36.83 -5.19
C ILE A 472 -3.00 35.97 -6.28
N TYR A 473 -2.51 34.75 -6.51
CA TYR A 473 -3.15 33.85 -7.47
C TYR A 473 -4.37 33.18 -6.84
N THR A 474 -5.50 33.19 -7.55
CA THR A 474 -6.78 32.69 -7.03
C THR A 474 -7.08 31.27 -7.50
N PHE A 475 -7.31 30.36 -6.55
CA PHE A 475 -7.63 28.96 -6.79
C PHE A 475 -9.01 28.63 -6.24
N ARG A 476 -9.85 27.96 -7.04
CA ARG A 476 -11.17 27.49 -6.58
C ARG A 476 -11.02 26.22 -5.76
N TYR A 477 -11.37 26.26 -4.47
CA TYR A 477 -11.51 25.07 -3.63
C TYR A 477 -12.47 24.04 -4.25
N THR A 478 -12.05 22.78 -4.29
CA THR A 478 -12.84 21.64 -4.75
C THR A 478 -12.49 20.40 -3.93
N GLU A 479 -13.52 19.71 -3.41
CA GLU A 479 -13.40 18.45 -2.70
C GLU A 479 -14.32 17.42 -3.39
N PRO A 480 -13.86 16.78 -4.48
CA PRO A 480 -14.67 15.87 -5.29
C PRO A 480 -14.76 14.47 -4.67
N TRP A 481 -14.22 14.26 -3.47
CA TRP A 481 -14.17 12.97 -2.79
C TRP A 481 -15.43 12.65 -1.99
N GLY A 482 -16.34 13.61 -1.83
CA GLY A 482 -17.64 13.38 -1.21
C GLY A 482 -18.63 14.53 -1.34
N TRP A 483 -19.76 14.37 -0.67
CA TRP A 483 -20.80 15.39 -0.51
C TRP A 483 -21.15 15.57 0.97
N TRP A 484 -21.00 16.79 1.48
CA TRP A 484 -21.43 17.15 2.83
C TRP A 484 -22.90 17.60 2.84
N ARG A 485 -23.78 16.69 3.26
CA ARG A 485 -25.21 16.94 3.42
C ARG A 485 -25.52 17.36 4.86
N TRP A 486 -26.12 18.53 5.04
CA TRP A 486 -26.62 19.01 6.34
C TRP A 486 -27.71 18.08 6.91
N PHE A 487 -27.76 17.86 8.22
CA PHE A 487 -28.74 16.99 8.89
C PHE A 487 -29.48 17.66 10.04
N GLY A 488 -29.28 18.96 10.26
CA GLY A 488 -29.88 19.67 11.37
C GLY A 488 -28.87 20.01 12.46
N THR A 489 -29.38 20.49 13.58
CA THR A 489 -28.59 20.84 14.76
C THR A 489 -28.60 19.76 15.83
N ASP A 490 -29.32 18.65 15.62
CA ASP A 490 -29.37 17.53 16.56
C ASP A 490 -28.01 16.81 16.60
N PRO A 491 -27.35 16.74 17.76
CA PRO A 491 -26.08 16.02 17.90
C PRO A 491 -26.19 14.51 17.75
N ASN A 492 -27.39 13.94 17.87
CA ASN A 492 -27.57 12.51 17.75
C ASN A 492 -27.47 12.08 16.28
N LYS A 493 -26.40 11.36 15.96
CA LYS A 493 -26.17 10.77 14.64
C LYS A 493 -27.30 9.80 14.28
N PRO A 494 -28.08 10.04 13.20
CA PRO A 494 -29.15 9.14 12.79
C PRO A 494 -28.61 7.75 12.39
N SER A 495 -29.48 6.73 12.42
CA SER A 495 -29.10 5.39 11.99
C SER A 495 -28.62 5.37 10.53
N TYR A 496 -27.90 4.32 10.17
CA TYR A 496 -27.45 4.13 8.78
C TYR A 496 -28.65 4.14 7.81
N GLU A 497 -29.73 3.46 8.15
CA GLU A 497 -30.93 3.33 7.32
C GLU A 497 -31.60 4.68 7.10
N VAL A 498 -31.67 5.53 8.13
CA VAL A 498 -32.22 6.88 8.02
C VAL A 498 -31.36 7.73 7.07
N ARG A 499 -30.03 7.69 7.22
CA ARG A 499 -29.12 8.45 6.35
C ARG A 499 -29.18 7.99 4.89
N ILE A 500 -29.34 6.69 4.63
CA ILE A 500 -29.55 6.17 3.28
C ILE A 500 -30.92 6.59 2.73
N ALA A 501 -31.98 6.50 3.52
CA ALA A 501 -33.31 6.94 3.09
C ALA A 501 -33.33 8.44 2.75
N THR A 502 -32.62 9.27 3.51
CA THR A 502 -32.44 10.69 3.21
C THR A 502 -31.75 10.91 1.86
N LEU A 503 -30.65 10.18 1.57
CA LEU A 503 -29.96 10.27 0.28
C LEU A 503 -30.88 9.90 -0.89
N LEU A 504 -31.65 8.81 -0.76
CA LEU A 504 -32.60 8.38 -1.78
C LEU A 504 -33.72 9.41 -2.01
N ASN A 505 -34.23 10.02 -0.93
CA ASN A 505 -35.23 11.07 -1.01
C ASN A 505 -34.67 12.36 -1.65
N ASP A 506 -33.43 12.72 -1.33
CA ASP A 506 -32.75 13.87 -1.93
C ASP A 506 -32.54 13.64 -3.45
N ALA A 507 -32.23 12.41 -3.88
CA ALA A 507 -32.11 12.06 -5.29
C ALA A 507 -33.46 12.13 -6.03
N ALA A 508 -34.54 11.65 -5.40
CA ALA A 508 -35.87 11.63 -6.01
C ALA A 508 -36.53 13.03 -6.07
N SER A 509 -36.36 13.85 -5.03
CA SER A 509 -37.13 15.09 -4.88
C SER A 509 -36.45 16.18 -4.04
N GLY A 510 -35.13 16.12 -3.84
CA GLY A 510 -34.39 17.10 -3.03
C GLY A 510 -34.54 18.53 -3.55
N ALA A 511 -34.86 19.47 -2.66
CA ALA A 511 -35.05 20.88 -3.01
C ALA A 511 -33.79 21.71 -2.78
N GLY A 512 -33.62 22.77 -3.59
CA GLY A 512 -32.51 23.71 -3.47
C GLY A 512 -31.25 23.27 -4.20
N THR A 513 -30.11 23.82 -3.77
CA THR A 513 -28.81 23.58 -4.41
C THR A 513 -27.67 23.42 -3.42
N TRP A 514 -26.66 22.63 -3.77
CA TRP A 514 -25.37 22.57 -3.09
C TRP A 514 -24.27 23.05 -4.04
N ASN A 515 -23.49 24.06 -3.64
CA ASN A 515 -22.57 24.78 -4.55
C ASN A 515 -23.24 25.19 -5.88
N GLY A 516 -24.54 25.45 -5.84
CA GLY A 516 -25.32 25.79 -7.01
C GLY A 516 -25.81 24.62 -7.87
N ALA A 517 -25.34 23.40 -7.64
CA ALA A 517 -25.87 22.19 -8.27
C ALA A 517 -27.22 21.79 -7.65
N PRO A 518 -28.24 21.40 -8.43
CA PRO A 518 -29.50 20.90 -7.88
C PRO A 518 -29.26 19.71 -6.93
N ILE A 519 -29.92 19.70 -5.77
CA ILE A 519 -29.75 18.60 -4.79
C ILE A 519 -30.09 17.24 -5.40
N THR A 520 -31.10 17.15 -6.26
CA THR A 520 -31.42 15.91 -6.99
C THR A 520 -30.25 15.40 -7.83
N SER A 521 -29.55 16.29 -8.53
CA SER A 521 -28.37 15.94 -9.34
C SER A 521 -27.19 15.52 -8.47
N VAL A 522 -26.95 16.22 -7.36
CA VAL A 522 -25.85 15.88 -6.42
C VAL A 522 -26.09 14.53 -5.76
N ALA A 523 -27.29 14.30 -5.23
CA ALA A 523 -27.65 13.05 -4.58
C ALA A 523 -27.65 11.88 -5.58
N GLN A 524 -28.16 12.06 -6.80
CA GLN A 524 -28.04 11.04 -7.84
C GLN A 524 -26.58 10.79 -8.23
N GLY A 525 -25.75 11.84 -8.27
CA GLY A 525 -24.31 11.73 -8.50
C GLY A 525 -23.62 10.90 -7.43
N VAL A 526 -24.00 11.09 -6.17
CA VAL A 526 -23.52 10.29 -5.03
C VAL A 526 -23.97 8.84 -5.15
N LEU A 527 -25.24 8.56 -5.46
CA LEU A 527 -25.71 7.18 -5.71
C LEU A 527 -24.93 6.50 -6.84
N ASN A 528 -24.58 7.25 -7.88
CA ASN A 528 -23.82 6.72 -9.01
C ASN A 528 -22.35 6.46 -8.69
N THR A 529 -21.76 7.22 -7.75
CA THR A 529 -20.30 7.24 -7.53
C THR A 529 -19.85 6.77 -6.17
N SER A 530 -20.73 6.59 -5.18
CA SER A 530 -20.28 6.16 -3.85
C SER A 530 -19.70 4.74 -3.88
N PRO A 531 -18.52 4.54 -3.27
CA PRO A 531 -17.94 3.21 -3.15
C PRO A 531 -18.79 2.34 -2.21
N LEU A 532 -18.83 1.04 -2.48
CA LEU A 532 -19.49 0.06 -1.62
C LEU A 532 -18.47 -0.82 -0.90
N ASP A 533 -18.75 -1.17 0.35
CA ASP A 533 -17.97 -2.14 1.11
C ASP A 533 -18.21 -3.58 0.61
N ALA A 534 -17.49 -4.54 1.18
CA ALA A 534 -17.59 -5.95 0.80
C ALA A 534 -18.97 -6.58 1.07
N ALA A 535 -19.82 -5.94 1.88
CA ALA A 535 -21.19 -6.32 2.18
C ALA A 535 -22.22 -5.56 1.30
N GLY A 536 -21.76 -4.71 0.37
CA GLY A 536 -22.62 -3.92 -0.51
C GLY A 536 -23.23 -2.68 0.17
N ARG A 537 -22.65 -2.20 1.27
CA ARG A 537 -23.11 -0.99 1.98
C ARG A 537 -22.26 0.23 1.65
N TYR A 538 -22.85 1.42 1.79
CA TYR A 538 -22.15 2.68 1.65
C TYR A 538 -21.20 2.91 2.83
N HIS A 539 -20.02 3.48 2.55
CA HIS A 539 -18.98 3.80 3.53
C HIS A 539 -19.29 5.05 4.39
N LEU A 540 -20.43 5.08 5.08
CA LEU A 540 -20.90 6.28 5.83
C LEU A 540 -20.22 6.48 7.19
N ASP A 541 -19.63 5.43 7.75
CA ASP A 541 -19.16 5.36 9.14
C ASP A 541 -17.70 4.91 9.25
N VAL A 542 -16.94 4.97 8.16
CA VAL A 542 -15.51 4.59 8.14
C VAL A 542 -14.66 5.56 8.96
N SER A 543 -15.13 6.79 9.14
CA SER A 543 -14.49 7.81 9.97
C SER A 543 -15.53 8.57 10.79
N ASP A 544 -15.22 8.85 12.04
CA ASP A 544 -16.04 9.74 12.88
C ASP A 544 -16.13 11.14 12.28
N HIS A 545 -15.14 11.56 11.48
CA HIS A 545 -15.17 12.84 10.77
C HIS A 545 -16.28 12.93 9.72
N PHE A 546 -16.82 11.81 9.22
CA PHE A 546 -17.94 11.85 8.27
C PHE A 546 -19.27 12.29 8.91
N TRP A 547 -19.31 12.44 10.23
CA TRP A 547 -20.40 13.11 10.93
C TRP A 547 -19.85 14.26 11.77
N HIS A 548 -19.97 15.50 11.28
CA HIS A 548 -19.30 16.63 11.92
C HIS A 548 -20.17 17.90 11.94
N PHE A 549 -20.02 18.68 13.00
CA PHE A 549 -20.70 19.97 13.15
C PHE A 549 -19.87 21.09 12.50
N TRP A 550 -20.45 21.79 11.52
CA TRP A 550 -19.80 22.89 10.81
C TRP A 550 -20.72 24.11 10.72
N GLY A 551 -20.16 25.24 10.27
CA GLY A 551 -20.89 26.42 9.84
C GLY A 551 -21.19 27.44 10.95
N THR A 552 -21.72 28.58 10.54
CA THR A 552 -22.15 29.68 11.41
C THR A 552 -23.55 30.16 11.01
N GLY A 553 -24.36 30.60 11.97
CA GLY A 553 -25.71 31.09 11.66
C GLY A 553 -26.62 30.00 11.09
N ALA A 554 -27.32 30.29 10.00
CA ALA A 554 -28.32 29.38 9.41
C ALA A 554 -27.74 28.09 8.80
N SER A 555 -26.43 28.05 8.53
CA SER A 555 -25.73 26.85 8.06
C SER A 555 -25.07 26.07 9.21
N ALA A 556 -25.18 26.53 10.46
CA ALA A 556 -24.63 25.80 11.59
C ALA A 556 -25.42 24.51 11.82
N GLY A 557 -24.72 23.37 11.84
CA GLY A 557 -25.34 22.07 12.06
C GLY A 557 -24.42 20.89 11.80
N TYR A 558 -24.92 19.70 12.05
CA TYR A 558 -24.27 18.44 11.72
C TYR A 558 -24.42 18.13 10.23
N TYR A 559 -23.34 17.63 9.65
CA TYR A 559 -23.28 17.20 8.26
C TYR A 559 -22.86 15.73 8.20
N GLN A 560 -23.51 14.98 7.31
CA GLN A 560 -23.05 13.67 6.87
C GLN A 560 -22.23 13.84 5.58
N ASN A 561 -21.01 13.32 5.56
CA ASN A 561 -20.28 13.12 4.31
C ASN A 561 -20.76 11.82 3.65
N TYR A 562 -21.17 11.92 2.39
CA TYR A 562 -21.32 10.76 1.51
C TYR A 562 -20.09 10.67 0.62
N PRO A 563 -19.19 9.69 0.83
CA PRO A 563 -17.97 9.58 0.05
C PRO A 563 -18.28 9.15 -1.40
N THR A 564 -17.42 9.55 -2.33
CA THR A 564 -17.60 9.31 -3.77
C THR A 564 -16.29 8.91 -4.43
N ASN A 565 -16.36 7.98 -5.37
CA ASN A 565 -15.36 7.72 -6.38
C ASN A 565 -15.46 8.83 -7.46
N PRO A 566 -14.48 9.73 -7.58
CA PRO A 566 -14.54 10.85 -8.51
C PRO A 566 -14.08 10.50 -9.93
N ASP A 567 -14.03 9.22 -10.32
CA ASP A 567 -13.69 8.83 -11.68
C ASP A 567 -14.68 9.47 -12.68
N PRO A 568 -14.19 10.28 -13.65
CA PRO A 568 -15.03 10.99 -14.60
C PRO A 568 -15.80 10.08 -15.55
N ASP A 569 -15.39 8.82 -15.71
CA ASP A 569 -15.99 7.86 -16.64
C ASP A 569 -17.15 7.06 -16.02
N ILE A 570 -17.41 7.24 -14.71
CA ILE A 570 -18.66 6.75 -14.09
C ILE A 570 -19.86 7.48 -14.71
N LEU A 571 -20.97 6.75 -14.91
CA LEU A 571 -22.15 7.29 -15.59
C LEU A 571 -22.69 8.60 -14.94
N PRO A 572 -22.96 9.65 -15.75
CA PRO A 572 -23.54 10.90 -15.25
C PRO A 572 -24.96 10.74 -14.67
N PRO A 573 -25.39 11.63 -13.75
CA PRO A 573 -24.55 12.60 -13.06
C PRO A 573 -23.47 11.88 -12.25
N ASN A 574 -22.26 12.40 -12.24
CA ASN A 574 -21.14 11.89 -11.47
C ASN A 574 -20.44 13.05 -10.76
N ARG A 575 -19.68 12.76 -9.70
CA ARG A 575 -19.11 13.79 -8.85
C ARG A 575 -18.08 14.66 -9.57
N ALA A 576 -17.30 14.10 -10.51
CA ALA A 576 -16.30 14.82 -11.28
C ALA A 576 -16.90 15.90 -12.18
N LEU A 577 -17.94 15.54 -12.95
CA LEU A 577 -18.63 16.46 -13.84
C LEU A 577 -19.41 17.52 -13.05
N LEU A 578 -20.00 17.15 -11.92
CA LEU A 578 -20.66 18.10 -11.02
C LEU A 578 -19.65 19.11 -10.43
N ALA A 579 -18.47 18.65 -9.99
CA ALA A 579 -17.40 19.53 -9.53
C ALA A 579 -16.99 20.51 -10.63
N TRP A 580 -16.75 20.00 -11.84
CA TRP A 580 -16.35 20.82 -12.97
C TRP A 580 -17.40 21.86 -13.36
N GLU A 581 -18.66 21.48 -13.48
CA GLU A 581 -19.73 22.36 -13.94
C GLU A 581 -20.11 23.40 -12.87
N TYR A 582 -20.35 22.94 -11.63
CA TYR A 582 -20.99 23.75 -10.61
C TYR A 582 -20.01 24.42 -9.65
N GLU A 583 -18.79 23.91 -9.49
CA GLU A 583 -17.78 24.53 -8.63
C GLU A 583 -16.78 25.33 -9.47
N ILE A 584 -16.03 24.63 -10.33
CA ILE A 584 -14.94 25.24 -11.12
C ILE A 584 -15.49 26.16 -12.21
N GLY A 585 -16.44 25.65 -13.01
CA GLY A 585 -17.03 26.38 -14.14
C GLY A 585 -17.81 27.62 -13.70
N ARG A 586 -18.48 27.58 -12.54
CA ARG A 586 -19.15 28.75 -11.97
C ARG A 586 -18.17 29.81 -11.49
N ALA A 587 -17.09 29.40 -10.80
CA ALA A 587 -16.05 30.33 -10.38
C ALA A 587 -15.38 31.00 -11.59
N ALA A 588 -15.11 30.23 -12.65
CA ALA A 588 -14.61 30.75 -13.91
C ALA A 588 -15.57 31.75 -14.58
N ALA A 589 -16.87 31.41 -14.66
CA ALA A 589 -17.88 32.30 -15.21
C ALA A 589 -18.01 33.59 -14.40
N ARG A 590 -17.90 33.51 -13.07
CA ARG A 590 -17.91 34.68 -12.18
C ARG A 590 -16.69 35.58 -12.42
N ALA A 591 -15.49 35.00 -12.55
CA ALA A 591 -14.29 35.76 -12.88
C ALA A 591 -14.45 36.49 -14.23
N ALA A 592 -14.93 35.80 -15.26
CA ALA A 592 -15.18 36.41 -16.57
C ALA A 592 -16.18 37.57 -16.53
N GLN A 593 -17.26 37.46 -15.75
CA GLN A 593 -18.23 38.55 -15.55
C GLN A 593 -17.62 39.80 -14.91
N LEU A 594 -16.59 39.62 -14.08
CA LEU A 594 -15.85 40.71 -13.44
C LEU A 594 -14.71 41.25 -14.30
N GLY A 595 -14.46 40.67 -15.49
CA GLY A 595 -13.29 40.99 -16.31
C GLY A 595 -11.97 40.50 -15.69
N LEU A 596 -12.04 39.51 -14.80
CA LEU A 596 -10.91 38.91 -14.08
C LEU A 596 -10.68 37.46 -14.55
N LYS A 597 -9.58 36.87 -14.10
CA LYS A 597 -9.22 35.47 -14.38
C LYS A 597 -9.21 34.67 -13.08
N LEU A 598 -9.71 33.44 -13.13
CA LEU A 598 -9.41 32.40 -12.13
C LEU A 598 -8.08 31.73 -12.52
N ASP A 599 -7.12 31.66 -11.60
CA ASP A 599 -5.79 31.10 -11.91
C ASP A 599 -5.76 29.58 -11.84
N GLY A 600 -6.61 28.96 -11.02
CA GLY A 600 -6.54 27.52 -10.82
C GLY A 600 -7.63 26.88 -9.98
N VAL A 601 -7.37 25.62 -9.64
CA VAL A 601 -8.21 24.78 -8.78
C VAL A 601 -7.37 24.28 -7.61
N TYR A 602 -7.92 24.42 -6.41
CA TYR A 602 -7.34 23.89 -5.18
C TYR A 602 -8.01 22.56 -4.85
N LEU A 603 -7.21 21.50 -4.71
CA LEU A 603 -7.64 20.15 -4.33
C LEU A 603 -7.24 19.87 -2.91
N ASP A 604 -8.22 19.66 -2.04
CA ASP A 604 -7.98 19.41 -0.62
C ASP A 604 -7.80 17.91 -0.32
N SER A 605 -7.16 17.59 0.80
CA SER A 605 -7.09 16.25 1.40
C SER A 605 -6.45 15.15 0.55
N LEU A 606 -5.37 15.46 -0.18
CA LEU A 606 -4.59 14.48 -0.94
C LEU A 606 -3.55 13.78 -0.05
N HIS A 607 -3.99 12.88 0.84
CA HIS A 607 -3.09 12.06 1.65
C HIS A 607 -3.61 10.66 1.99
N VAL A 608 -2.72 9.78 2.47
CA VAL A 608 -2.94 8.32 2.58
C VAL A 608 -3.86 7.92 3.72
N HIS A 609 -3.86 8.67 4.81
CA HIS A 609 -4.67 8.36 5.99
C HIS A 609 -5.99 9.11 6.04
N TRP A 610 -6.31 9.90 5.01
CA TRP A 610 -7.62 10.52 4.94
C TRP A 610 -8.69 9.54 4.49
N ALA A 611 -9.84 9.58 5.16
CA ALA A 611 -10.88 8.56 5.08
C ALA A 611 -11.36 8.23 3.65
N TRP A 612 -11.32 9.17 2.70
CA TRP A 612 -11.71 8.90 1.31
C TRP A 612 -10.68 8.06 0.54
N ALA A 613 -9.39 8.38 0.68
CA ALA A 613 -8.33 7.67 -0.02
C ALA A 613 -8.15 6.23 0.49
N THR A 614 -8.64 5.96 1.71
CA THR A 614 -8.57 4.63 2.32
C THR A 614 -9.64 3.68 1.82
N LEU A 615 -10.76 4.16 1.25
CA LEU A 615 -11.94 3.32 0.99
C LEU A 615 -11.62 2.19 0.00
N GLU A 616 -12.00 0.98 0.38
CA GLU A 616 -12.00 -0.19 -0.51
C GLU A 616 -13.36 -0.29 -1.19
N ASP A 617 -13.38 -0.10 -2.51
CA ASP A 617 -14.58 -0.12 -3.32
C ASP A 617 -14.76 -1.49 -3.98
N TYR A 618 -15.88 -2.15 -3.68
CA TYR A 618 -16.28 -3.46 -4.21
C TYR A 618 -17.32 -3.37 -5.33
N ARG A 619 -17.60 -2.16 -5.83
CA ARG A 619 -18.59 -1.94 -6.88
C ARG A 619 -17.99 -2.26 -8.26
N GLN A 620 -18.48 -3.32 -8.90
CA GLN A 620 -17.91 -3.82 -10.15
C GLN A 620 -18.15 -2.90 -11.35
N ASP A 621 -19.21 -2.09 -11.35
CA ASP A 621 -19.42 -1.06 -12.38
C ASP A 621 -18.38 0.06 -12.31
N HIS A 622 -17.88 0.39 -11.11
CA HIS A 622 -16.71 1.27 -10.98
C HIS A 622 -15.43 0.58 -11.48
N TRP A 623 -15.25 -0.71 -11.21
CA TRP A 623 -14.08 -1.48 -11.71
C TRP A 623 -14.04 -1.54 -13.24
N ALA A 624 -15.20 -1.52 -13.91
CA ALA A 624 -15.28 -1.54 -15.36
C ALA A 624 -14.69 -0.28 -16.01
N VAL A 625 -14.80 0.86 -15.33
CA VAL A 625 -14.33 2.16 -15.82
C VAL A 625 -13.00 2.60 -15.21
N ALA A 626 -12.45 1.90 -14.23
CA ALA A 626 -11.17 2.26 -13.62
C ALA A 626 -10.01 2.27 -14.65
N ASP A 627 -9.21 3.33 -14.66
CA ASP A 627 -8.00 3.42 -15.50
C ASP A 627 -6.82 2.65 -14.91
N GLN A 628 -6.80 2.53 -13.57
CA GLN A 628 -5.78 1.78 -12.85
C GLN A 628 -6.22 0.34 -12.56
N PRO A 629 -5.29 -0.64 -12.61
CA PRO A 629 -5.53 -1.97 -12.08
C PRO A 629 -5.98 -1.94 -10.62
N LEU A 630 -6.86 -2.88 -10.29
CA LEU A 630 -7.31 -3.09 -8.93
C LEU A 630 -6.13 -3.48 -8.03
N VAL A 631 -6.35 -3.39 -6.72
CA VAL A 631 -5.51 -3.99 -5.67
C VAL A 631 -6.29 -5.12 -5.01
N PHE A 632 -5.77 -5.67 -3.91
CA PHE A 632 -6.54 -6.56 -3.04
C PHE A 632 -6.58 -6.02 -1.61
N SER A 633 -7.63 -6.39 -0.89
CA SER A 633 -7.79 -6.06 0.53
C SER A 633 -6.98 -7.01 1.40
N TYR A 634 -6.14 -6.45 2.28
CA TYR A 634 -5.51 -7.21 3.35
C TYR A 634 -6.51 -7.63 4.43
N LEU A 635 -7.73 -7.08 4.45
CA LEU A 635 -8.77 -7.49 5.40
C LEU A 635 -9.68 -8.57 4.81
N THR A 636 -10.31 -8.30 3.66
CA THR A 636 -11.30 -9.21 3.05
C THR A 636 -10.69 -10.26 2.16
N LYS A 637 -9.41 -10.09 1.79
CA LYS A 637 -8.64 -10.99 0.93
C LYS A 637 -9.18 -11.07 -0.52
N ARG A 638 -9.96 -10.08 -0.94
CA ARG A 638 -10.59 -9.98 -2.27
C ARG A 638 -10.04 -8.79 -3.07
N PRO A 639 -10.11 -8.83 -4.41
CA PRO A 639 -9.84 -7.65 -5.24
C PRO A 639 -10.75 -6.47 -4.87
N THR A 640 -10.21 -5.27 -4.97
CA THR A 640 -10.92 -4.02 -4.70
C THR A 640 -10.25 -2.85 -5.42
N LEU A 641 -11.03 -1.82 -5.73
CA LEU A 641 -10.52 -0.53 -6.17
C LEU A 641 -10.26 0.33 -4.94
N LEU A 642 -8.99 0.68 -4.68
CA LEU A 642 -8.64 1.55 -3.57
C LEU A 642 -8.92 3.02 -3.94
N GLY A 643 -9.57 3.77 -3.03
CA GLY A 643 -10.04 5.13 -3.27
C GLY A 643 -8.98 6.07 -3.86
N PHE A 644 -7.73 5.98 -3.40
CA PHE A 644 -6.63 6.78 -3.97
C PHE A 644 -6.45 6.60 -5.49
N LEU A 645 -6.66 5.40 -6.04
CA LEU A 645 -6.52 5.17 -7.48
C LEU A 645 -7.58 5.94 -8.26
N SER A 646 -8.83 5.93 -7.80
CA SER A 646 -9.88 6.76 -8.39
C SER A 646 -9.66 8.26 -8.20
N HIS A 647 -9.07 8.67 -7.06
CA HIS A 647 -8.69 10.06 -6.86
C HIS A 647 -7.62 10.49 -7.87
N TYR A 648 -6.64 9.62 -8.12
CA TYR A 648 -5.62 9.85 -9.13
C TYR A 648 -6.24 10.03 -10.52
N ASP A 649 -7.18 9.16 -10.91
CA ASP A 649 -7.87 9.25 -12.20
C ASP A 649 -8.61 10.59 -12.36
N PHE A 650 -9.27 11.08 -11.30
CA PHE A 650 -9.83 12.43 -11.29
C PHE A 650 -8.76 13.53 -11.44
N VAL A 651 -7.65 13.44 -10.71
CA VAL A 651 -6.57 14.44 -10.77
C VAL A 651 -5.93 14.48 -12.15
N ASP A 652 -5.71 13.33 -12.78
CA ASP A 652 -5.18 13.23 -14.15
C ASP A 652 -6.14 13.84 -15.18
N TRP A 653 -7.43 13.50 -15.08
CA TRP A 653 -8.46 14.11 -15.90
C TRP A 653 -8.55 15.63 -15.73
N LEU A 654 -8.53 16.09 -14.47
CA LEU A 654 -8.59 17.50 -14.15
C LEU A 654 -7.33 18.23 -14.64
N TRP A 655 -6.15 17.62 -14.55
CA TRP A 655 -4.91 18.18 -15.07
C TRP A 655 -5.02 18.50 -16.56
N ASN A 656 -5.52 17.56 -17.36
CA ASN A 656 -5.69 17.75 -18.81
C ASN A 656 -6.69 18.89 -19.13
N ARG A 657 -7.77 19.00 -18.35
CA ARG A 657 -8.74 20.10 -18.49
C ARG A 657 -8.21 21.44 -18.02
N ALA A 658 -7.52 21.46 -16.88
CA ALA A 658 -6.89 22.67 -16.34
C ALA A 658 -5.87 23.22 -17.33
N TRP A 659 -5.06 22.34 -17.93
CA TRP A 659 -4.13 22.73 -18.99
C TRP A 659 -4.84 23.40 -20.17
N ALA A 660 -5.93 22.81 -20.67
CA ALA A 660 -6.71 23.35 -21.77
C ALA A 660 -7.37 24.72 -21.45
N SER A 661 -7.63 24.98 -20.17
CA SER A 661 -8.23 26.22 -19.66
C SER A 661 -7.21 27.24 -19.13
N ASP A 662 -5.91 27.01 -19.30
CA ASP A 662 -4.83 27.83 -18.73
C ASP A 662 -4.95 28.03 -17.21
N TYR A 663 -5.31 26.94 -16.52
CA TYR A 663 -5.39 26.82 -15.07
C TYR A 663 -4.21 26.04 -14.49
N TRP A 664 -3.89 26.38 -13.25
CA TRP A 664 -2.97 25.61 -12.41
C TRP A 664 -3.72 24.75 -11.40
N LEU A 665 -3.10 23.63 -11.02
CA LEU A 665 -3.58 22.79 -9.91
C LEU A 665 -2.72 22.99 -8.68
N MET A 666 -3.37 23.33 -7.57
CA MET A 666 -2.78 23.36 -6.25
C MET A 666 -3.35 22.20 -5.44
N GLY A 667 -2.48 21.39 -4.84
CA GLY A 667 -2.91 20.27 -3.99
C GLY A 667 -2.51 20.50 -2.54
N ASN A 668 -3.43 20.26 -1.61
CA ASN A 668 -3.09 20.06 -0.20
C ASN A 668 -2.56 18.64 -0.02
N ILE A 669 -1.24 18.50 -0.12
CA ILE A 669 -0.56 17.22 0.03
C ILE A 669 0.01 17.19 1.44
N PHE A 670 0.00 16.03 2.09
CA PHE A 670 0.64 15.83 3.39
C PHE A 670 1.92 14.98 3.26
N TYR A 671 2.76 14.95 4.30
CA TYR A 671 4.06 14.25 4.25
C TYR A 671 3.92 12.74 4.00
N ASP A 672 2.74 12.19 4.32
CA ASP A 672 2.32 10.82 4.16
C ASP A 672 1.53 10.58 2.86
N ALA A 673 1.57 11.47 1.86
CA ALA A 673 0.82 11.27 0.62
C ALA A 673 1.42 10.18 -0.28
N TYR A 674 0.58 9.58 -1.14
CA TYR A 674 1.00 8.64 -2.16
C TYR A 674 1.97 9.32 -3.17
N PRO A 675 3.03 8.63 -3.63
CA PRO A 675 4.08 9.22 -4.46
C PRO A 675 3.69 9.43 -5.94
N PHE A 676 2.40 9.65 -6.22
CA PHE A 676 1.86 9.70 -7.58
C PHE A 676 1.20 11.04 -7.93
N PHE A 677 0.74 11.84 -6.96
CA PHE A 677 0.01 13.08 -7.26
C PHE A 677 0.88 14.25 -7.72
N ALA A 678 2.12 14.38 -7.23
CA ALA A 678 2.84 15.66 -7.34
C ALA A 678 3.20 16.06 -8.78
N HIS A 679 3.28 15.10 -9.70
CA HIS A 679 3.53 15.38 -11.12
C HIS A 679 2.32 15.97 -11.85
N ARG A 680 1.12 15.87 -11.28
CA ARG A 680 -0.13 16.47 -11.77
C ARG A 680 -0.54 17.71 -10.98
N LEU A 681 0.39 18.30 -10.24
CA LEU A 681 0.14 19.48 -9.42
C LEU A 681 1.22 20.53 -9.70
N ASP A 682 0.81 21.77 -9.93
CA ASP A 682 1.71 22.90 -10.15
C ASP A 682 2.22 23.46 -8.82
N VAL A 683 1.33 23.52 -7.82
CA VAL A 683 1.62 24.00 -6.46
C VAL A 683 1.37 22.86 -5.47
N LEU A 684 2.38 22.58 -4.65
CA LEU A 684 2.27 21.58 -3.57
C LEU A 684 2.11 22.35 -2.25
N GLY A 685 0.90 22.40 -1.69
CA GLY A 685 0.59 22.93 -0.36
C GLY A 685 0.68 21.86 0.73
N SER A 686 0.73 22.25 2.00
CA SER A 686 0.72 21.34 3.17
C SER A 686 0.34 22.08 4.46
N ASP A 687 -0.91 21.96 4.94
CA ASP A 687 -1.45 22.64 6.14
C ASP A 687 -0.76 22.32 7.49
N HIS A 688 0.28 21.48 7.50
CA HIS A 688 1.03 21.11 8.70
C HIS A 688 2.45 21.70 8.77
N GLN A 689 2.94 21.81 10.01
CA GLN A 689 4.19 22.48 10.38
C GLN A 689 5.37 22.11 9.48
N CYS A 690 6.07 23.12 8.94
CA CYS A 690 7.35 22.94 8.25
C CYS A 690 8.42 22.21 9.10
N SER A 691 8.29 22.21 10.44
CA SER A 691 9.23 21.56 11.37
C SER A 691 9.06 20.05 11.52
N SER A 692 7.87 19.50 11.21
CA SER A 692 7.60 18.05 11.26
C SER A 692 7.74 17.35 9.91
N ALA A 693 8.05 18.10 8.85
CA ALA A 693 8.43 17.54 7.57
C ALA A 693 9.74 16.74 7.73
N ARG A 694 9.59 15.43 8.05
CA ARG A 694 10.50 14.43 7.50
C ARG A 694 10.63 14.74 6.00
N PHE A 695 11.80 14.51 5.41
CA PHE A 695 12.09 14.82 4.02
C PHE A 695 11.35 13.84 3.10
N GLY A 696 10.02 13.80 3.20
CA GLY A 696 9.13 12.89 2.50
C GLY A 696 8.98 13.29 1.04
N TYR A 697 8.07 12.58 0.36
CA TYR A 697 7.87 12.70 -1.08
C TYR A 697 7.77 14.12 -1.62
N GLN A 698 7.09 15.02 -0.91
CA GLN A 698 6.96 16.42 -1.32
C GLN A 698 8.30 17.16 -1.41
N SER A 699 9.25 16.84 -0.52
CA SER A 699 10.57 17.47 -0.51
C SER A 699 11.33 17.15 -1.79
N ILE A 700 11.17 15.95 -2.34
CA ILE A 700 11.79 15.54 -3.61
C ILE A 700 11.25 16.39 -4.77
N THR A 701 9.94 16.58 -4.86
CA THR A 701 9.37 17.37 -5.96
C THR A 701 9.66 18.87 -5.79
N ARG A 702 9.66 19.38 -4.54
CA ARG A 702 9.98 20.77 -4.24
C ARG A 702 11.45 21.11 -4.49
N CYS A 703 12.41 20.30 -4.03
CA CYS A 703 13.84 20.57 -4.20
C CYS A 703 14.21 20.77 -5.68
N HIS A 704 13.72 19.91 -6.58
CA HIS A 704 13.99 20.07 -8.01
C HIS A 704 13.41 21.38 -8.58
N ARG A 705 12.14 21.69 -8.30
CA ARG A 705 11.45 22.87 -8.86
C ARG A 705 12.02 24.20 -8.34
N VAL A 706 12.62 24.19 -7.15
CA VAL A 706 13.28 25.36 -6.54
C VAL A 706 14.76 25.44 -6.95
N GLY A 707 15.32 24.41 -7.59
CA GLY A 707 16.72 24.37 -8.03
C GLY A 707 17.72 24.18 -6.88
N ILE A 708 17.31 23.47 -5.82
CA ILE A 708 18.13 23.17 -4.63
C ILE A 708 18.76 21.79 -4.72
#